data_AF-A0A931SR80-F1
#
_entry.id   AF-A0A931SR80-F1
#
_cell.length_a   1.000
_cell.length_b   1.000
_cell.length_c   1.000
_cell.angle_alpha   90.00
_cell.angle_beta   90.00
_cell.angle_gamma   90.00
#
_symmetry.space_group_name_H-M   'P 1'
#
loop_
_entity.id
_entity.type
_entity.pdbx_description
1 polymer ?
#
loop_
_entity_poly.entity_id
_entity_poly.type
_entity_poly.pdbx_seq_one_letter_code
_entity_poly.pdbx_strand_id
1 'polypeptide(L)'
;MNPLRGGIKLEGKKGATLLPWTIARPAPPRRVRLPLGGESPLVKAGDLVKVGERITAGLHASISGKVSEAAGFIEIISDGRDEILSEIGRERPGWESLPPAEMEKILLASGLSFKISQAASIDTVLINGCESEPYLTSDHALMMSHPLEILRGGEILRRAFGAKELIVALEDNKEEVAELLKSKVFFHSETKVRIETLPTRYPQGADTVLIETLLKRYVRPGQSPFTVGVAVASVTETFAAYEAVVLQKPFYERAVTIGGECTVQPKNVWVRVGTPVEEAVKYARGFLRKPAKVILGGPMTGTEIENLDTPILKNTPAVLGLPPEVLNGDTVEPCIHCGLCVESCPAEISPALISLAVEKDRFDLAAEYGAEFCIGCGNCAYVCPSKRPMVQLIEEAESHGRAPTGAPHIRSGDSVPQRMWTTVLALLPVCLAVLSSLRFSTLRILAVSTAAAVLTELGVRKILKLPVSIHNGSAVITGILLGLMLPADLASWAVALASFFSIFFGKEISSGLGQNPFNPALAGLVILYLGILGGESASPGSLVWSDTSPMALLAGGVILIWAKLIPWEIPFLYLGTLFLLQGLVERTASLAMAQDFFLSGPLLLAGFFLVTDPMTTPVSKMGMRWFAVGSGALTFFFGREVPVGPALTLALLSMNALTPRLDVWFRPRPALTRQKSNHH
;
A
#
# COMPACT_ATOMS: atom_id res chain seq x y z
N MET A 1 -19.95 -7.62 -8.94
CA MET A 1 -19.33 -6.37 -8.43
C MET A 1 -17.99 -6.19 -9.10
N ASN A 2 -17.61 -4.96 -9.46
CA ASN A 2 -16.25 -4.70 -9.94
C ASN A 2 -15.30 -4.73 -8.73
N PRO A 3 -14.23 -5.54 -8.75
CA PRO A 3 -13.27 -5.58 -7.67
C PRO A 3 -12.61 -4.21 -7.50
N LEU A 4 -12.21 -3.91 -6.26
CA LEU A 4 -11.32 -2.81 -5.94
C LEU A 4 -10.15 -2.77 -6.93
N ARG A 5 -9.94 -1.62 -7.58
CA ARG A 5 -8.73 -1.39 -8.38
C ARG A 5 -7.56 -1.19 -7.43
N GLY A 6 -6.46 -1.89 -7.66
CA GLY A 6 -5.32 -1.91 -6.74
C GLY A 6 -5.65 -2.60 -5.41
N GLY A 7 -5.14 -2.03 -4.32
CA GLY A 7 -5.23 -2.63 -3.00
C GLY A 7 -4.24 -3.77 -2.78
N ILE A 8 -4.04 -4.14 -1.52
CA ILE A 8 -3.14 -5.23 -1.11
C ILE A 8 -3.84 -6.16 -0.13
N LYS A 9 -3.36 -7.40 -0.06
CA LYS A 9 -3.77 -8.32 1.01
C LYS A 9 -2.80 -8.20 2.17
N LEU A 10 -3.28 -7.68 3.29
CA LEU A 10 -2.52 -7.64 4.54
C LEU A 10 -2.73 -8.94 5.33
N GLU A 11 -1.72 -9.33 6.10
CA GLU A 11 -1.90 -10.37 7.11
C GLU A 11 -2.76 -9.79 8.24
N GLY A 12 -3.93 -10.37 8.48
CA GLY A 12 -4.90 -9.77 9.40
C GLY A 12 -4.43 -9.75 10.86
N LYS A 13 -3.65 -10.73 11.32
CA LYS A 13 -3.19 -10.87 12.72
C LYS A 13 -4.31 -10.70 13.79
N LYS A 14 -5.52 -11.14 13.46
CA LYS A 14 -6.74 -10.97 14.28
C LYS A 14 -6.97 -12.09 15.29
N GLY A 15 -6.28 -13.23 15.15
CA GLY A 15 -6.57 -14.45 15.91
C GLY A 15 -6.54 -14.29 17.44
N ALA A 16 -5.69 -13.41 17.96
CA ALA A 16 -5.56 -13.18 19.40
C ALA A 16 -6.75 -12.43 20.03
N THR A 17 -7.55 -11.73 19.23
CA THR A 17 -8.64 -10.86 19.71
C THR A 17 -9.98 -11.15 19.02
N LEU A 18 -10.03 -12.13 18.11
CA LEU A 18 -11.25 -12.49 17.39
C LEU A 18 -12.24 -13.27 18.27
N LEU A 19 -11.71 -14.10 19.17
CA LEU A 19 -12.49 -14.90 20.11
C LEU A 19 -11.98 -14.73 21.54
N PRO A 20 -12.87 -14.72 22.56
CA PRO A 20 -14.34 -14.73 22.43
C PRO A 20 -14.88 -13.39 21.90
N TRP A 21 -16.10 -13.41 21.32
CA TRP A 21 -16.75 -12.18 20.83
C TRP A 21 -17.18 -11.23 21.95
N THR A 22 -17.21 -11.71 23.20
CA THR A 22 -17.60 -10.90 24.35
C THR A 22 -16.61 -9.77 24.58
N ILE A 23 -17.12 -8.54 24.56
CA ILE A 23 -16.34 -7.34 24.89
C ILE A 23 -16.28 -7.19 26.40
N ALA A 24 -15.08 -7.30 26.96
CA ALA A 24 -14.89 -7.23 28.41
C ALA A 24 -15.20 -5.82 28.93
N ARG A 25 -15.88 -5.73 30.08
CA ARG A 25 -16.22 -4.45 30.72
C ARG A 25 -15.41 -4.28 32.01
N PRO A 26 -14.26 -3.58 31.96
CA PRO A 26 -13.43 -3.34 33.13
C PRO A 26 -14.07 -2.34 34.09
N ALA A 27 -13.51 -2.25 35.30
CA ALA A 27 -13.86 -1.18 36.22
C ALA A 27 -13.54 0.20 35.62
N PRO A 28 -14.30 1.25 35.96
CA PRO A 28 -14.05 2.61 35.49
C PRO A 28 -12.62 3.07 35.81
N PRO A 29 -12.02 3.89 34.94
CA PRO A 29 -10.69 4.41 35.17
C PRO A 29 -10.66 5.35 36.39
N ARG A 30 -9.47 5.55 36.97
CA ARG A 30 -9.25 6.50 38.07
C ARG A 30 -9.40 7.95 37.63
N ARG A 31 -9.10 8.23 36.37
CA ARG A 31 -9.27 9.55 35.76
C ARG A 31 -9.55 9.43 34.28
N VAL A 32 -10.19 10.46 33.72
CA VAL A 32 -10.32 10.64 32.27
C VAL A 32 -9.94 12.06 31.88
N ARG A 33 -9.39 12.23 30.68
CA ARG A 33 -9.12 13.53 30.08
C ARG A 33 -9.91 13.69 28.80
N LEU A 34 -10.80 14.66 28.80
CA LEU A 34 -11.71 14.95 27.71
C LEU A 34 -11.24 16.21 26.97
N PRO A 35 -10.75 16.11 25.72
CA PRO A 35 -10.36 17.28 24.95
C PRO A 35 -11.58 18.15 24.65
N LEU A 36 -11.47 19.46 24.90
CA LEU A 36 -12.57 20.39 24.66
C LEU A 36 -12.82 20.69 23.18
N GLY A 37 -11.84 20.44 22.31
CA GLY A 37 -12.01 20.62 20.86
C GLY A 37 -12.35 22.05 20.42
N GLY A 38 -12.06 23.05 21.26
CA GLY A 38 -12.43 24.45 21.04
C GLY A 38 -13.84 24.84 21.52
N GLU A 39 -14.63 23.90 22.06
CA GLU A 39 -15.90 24.20 22.71
C GLU A 39 -15.70 24.75 24.13
N SER A 40 -16.57 25.66 24.54
CA SER A 40 -16.57 26.17 25.92
C SER A 40 -17.17 25.13 26.87
N PRO A 41 -16.54 24.86 28.02
CA PRO A 41 -17.08 23.93 29.00
C PRO A 41 -18.35 24.49 29.66
N LEU A 42 -19.32 23.60 29.89
CA LEU A 42 -20.56 23.86 30.62
C LEU A 42 -20.40 23.64 32.14
N VAL A 43 -19.28 23.04 32.54
CA VAL A 43 -18.90 22.73 33.92
C VAL A 43 -17.68 23.56 34.34
N LYS A 44 -17.50 23.75 35.64
CA LYS A 44 -16.38 24.48 36.24
C LYS A 44 -15.50 23.55 37.06
N ALA A 45 -14.25 23.95 37.26
CA ALA A 45 -13.34 23.27 38.17
C ALA A 45 -13.97 23.17 39.57
N GLY A 46 -13.98 21.96 40.13
CA GLY A 46 -14.58 21.66 41.43
C GLY A 46 -15.98 21.06 41.37
N ASP A 47 -16.69 21.17 40.24
CA ASP A 47 -18.02 20.60 40.08
C ASP A 47 -17.99 19.06 40.20
N LEU A 48 -19.10 18.50 40.70
CA LEU A 48 -19.33 17.06 40.73
C LEU A 48 -20.24 16.70 39.57
N VAL A 49 -19.80 15.75 38.74
CA VAL A 49 -20.54 15.29 37.56
C VAL A 49 -20.88 13.81 37.66
N LYS A 50 -22.01 13.44 37.05
CA LYS A 50 -22.43 12.04 36.86
C LYS A 50 -22.06 11.54 35.46
N VAL A 51 -22.00 10.22 35.28
CA VAL A 51 -21.78 9.63 33.96
C VAL A 51 -22.89 10.06 33.01
N GLY A 52 -22.49 10.55 31.84
CA GLY A 52 -23.34 11.04 30.76
C GLY A 52 -23.88 12.46 30.96
N GLU A 53 -23.46 13.17 32.01
CA GLU A 53 -23.71 14.60 32.16
C GLU A 53 -22.93 15.40 31.10
N ARG A 54 -23.50 16.50 30.62
CA ARG A 54 -22.87 17.30 29.56
C ARG A 54 -21.70 18.11 30.09
N ILE A 55 -20.55 17.96 29.44
CA ILE A 55 -19.34 18.76 29.65
C ILE A 55 -19.27 19.89 28.64
N THR A 56 -19.67 19.65 27.40
CA THR A 56 -19.83 20.66 26.34
C THR A 56 -21.12 20.36 25.54
N ALA A 57 -21.31 20.98 24.37
CA ALA A 57 -22.45 20.67 23.51
C ALA A 57 -22.40 19.23 22.97
N GLY A 58 -21.21 18.72 22.63
CA GLY A 58 -20.99 17.38 22.08
C GLY A 58 -20.19 16.42 22.97
N LEU A 59 -19.79 16.84 24.17
CA LEU A 59 -18.96 16.04 25.08
C LEU A 59 -19.69 15.78 26.40
N HIS A 60 -19.54 14.57 26.91
CA HIS A 60 -20.19 14.13 28.14
C HIS A 60 -19.17 13.51 29.09
N ALA A 61 -19.45 13.59 30.38
CA ALA A 61 -18.68 12.94 31.43
C ALA A 61 -18.73 11.43 31.22
N SER A 62 -17.58 10.78 31.09
CA SER A 62 -17.51 9.34 30.87
C SER A 62 -17.37 8.53 32.15
N ILE A 63 -17.10 9.19 33.28
CA ILE A 63 -17.08 8.68 34.64
C ILE A 63 -17.77 9.69 35.57
N SER A 64 -18.24 9.25 36.74
CA SER A 64 -18.64 10.16 37.81
C SER A 64 -17.43 10.64 38.60
N GLY A 65 -17.46 11.88 39.07
CA GLY A 65 -16.36 12.39 39.88
C GLY A 65 -16.25 13.90 39.92
N LYS A 66 -15.09 14.37 40.37
CA LYS A 66 -14.78 15.80 40.52
C LYS A 66 -14.07 16.33 39.28
N VAL A 67 -14.55 17.44 38.76
CA VAL A 67 -13.95 18.16 37.62
C VAL A 67 -12.70 18.90 38.08
N SER A 68 -11.61 18.71 37.34
CA SER A 68 -10.37 19.47 37.42
C SER A 68 -10.08 20.06 36.05
N GLU A 69 -9.77 21.34 36.00
CA GLU A 69 -9.48 22.03 34.74
C GLU A 69 -7.99 22.00 34.45
N ALA A 70 -7.63 21.66 33.21
CA ALA A 70 -6.29 21.75 32.68
C ALA A 70 -6.35 22.45 31.31
N ALA A 71 -5.29 23.16 30.91
CA ALA A 71 -5.31 23.92 29.65
C ALA A 71 -5.66 23.02 28.45
N GLY A 72 -6.84 23.25 27.85
CA GLY A 72 -7.34 22.52 26.67
C GLY A 72 -8.09 21.20 26.93
N PHE A 73 -8.16 20.74 28.19
CA PHE A 73 -8.82 19.49 28.57
C PHE A 73 -9.62 19.63 29.87
N ILE A 74 -10.73 18.90 29.96
CA ILE A 74 -11.40 18.64 31.23
C ILE A 74 -10.91 17.30 31.77
N GLU A 75 -10.30 17.32 32.95
CA GLU A 75 -9.95 16.11 33.68
C GLU A 75 -11.06 15.82 34.70
N ILE A 76 -11.54 14.58 34.74
CA ILE A 76 -12.49 14.13 35.76
C ILE A 76 -11.76 13.09 36.60
N ILE A 77 -11.72 13.32 37.92
CA ILE A 77 -11.13 12.39 38.90
C ILE A 77 -12.26 11.54 39.47
N SER A 78 -12.16 10.23 39.29
CA SER A 78 -13.18 9.27 39.71
C SER A 78 -13.44 9.34 41.21
N ASP A 79 -14.71 9.34 41.58
CA ASP A 79 -15.15 9.19 42.97
C ASP A 79 -15.37 7.72 43.36
N GLY A 80 -15.10 6.78 42.45
CA GLY A 80 -15.25 5.34 42.65
C GLY A 80 -16.70 4.83 42.67
N ARG A 81 -17.70 5.70 42.46
CA ARG A 81 -19.12 5.33 42.51
C ARG A 81 -19.72 4.98 41.16
N ASP A 82 -19.18 5.54 40.09
CA ASP A 82 -19.66 5.41 38.70
C ASP A 82 -21.17 5.71 38.57
N GLU A 83 -21.65 6.74 39.28
CA GLU A 83 -23.07 7.12 39.30
C GLU A 83 -23.52 7.62 37.92
N ILE A 84 -24.50 6.94 37.33
CA ILE A 84 -25.06 7.28 36.02
C ILE A 84 -26.26 8.21 36.16
N LEU A 85 -26.39 9.19 35.25
CA LEU A 85 -27.56 10.05 35.16
C LEU A 85 -28.84 9.21 35.00
N SER A 86 -29.90 9.50 35.75
CA SER A 86 -31.05 8.60 35.95
C SER A 86 -31.82 8.21 34.69
N GLU A 87 -31.71 9.00 33.62
CA GLU A 87 -32.40 8.81 32.34
C GLU A 87 -31.66 7.82 31.43
N ILE A 88 -30.34 7.67 31.62
CA ILE A 88 -29.47 6.86 30.77
C ILE A 88 -29.73 5.37 31.01
N GLY A 89 -29.77 4.61 29.93
CA GLY A 89 -30.02 3.16 29.94
C GLY A 89 -31.50 2.79 30.00
N ARG A 90 -32.40 3.78 30.12
CA ARG A 90 -33.85 3.57 30.02
C ARG A 90 -34.31 3.74 28.59
N GLU A 91 -35.10 2.79 28.13
CA GLU A 91 -35.74 2.87 26.82
C GLU A 91 -36.61 4.14 26.72
N ARG A 92 -36.37 4.93 25.68
CA ARG A 92 -37.12 6.14 25.36
C ARG A 92 -38.51 5.74 24.88
N PRO A 93 -39.60 6.15 25.55
CA PRO A 93 -40.94 5.83 25.10
C PRO A 93 -41.22 6.40 23.70
N GLY A 94 -41.73 5.57 22.80
CA GLY A 94 -42.17 5.97 21.47
C GLY A 94 -41.05 6.44 20.53
N TRP A 95 -39.81 6.00 20.75
CA TRP A 95 -38.66 6.37 19.92
C TRP A 95 -38.86 6.04 18.43
N GLU A 96 -39.63 4.99 18.13
CA GLU A 96 -39.99 4.56 16.77
C GLU A 96 -40.79 5.62 16.02
N SER A 97 -41.54 6.45 16.75
CA SER A 97 -42.39 7.51 16.18
C SER A 97 -41.71 8.88 16.10
N LEU A 98 -40.45 8.99 16.52
CA LEU A 98 -39.75 10.27 16.50
C LEU A 98 -39.60 10.83 15.07
N PRO A 99 -39.86 12.14 14.88
CA PRO A 99 -39.56 12.80 13.62
C PRO A 99 -38.05 12.76 13.30
N PRO A 100 -37.65 12.68 12.02
CA PRO A 100 -36.24 12.71 11.61
C PRO A 100 -35.42 13.86 12.21
N ALA A 101 -35.99 15.07 12.24
CA ALA A 101 -35.32 16.26 12.79
C ALA A 101 -35.04 16.15 14.30
N GLU A 102 -35.90 15.46 15.05
CA GLU A 102 -35.67 15.22 16.47
C GLU A 102 -34.61 14.14 16.69
N MET A 103 -34.61 13.08 15.87
CA MET A 103 -33.54 12.08 15.88
C MET A 103 -32.19 12.74 15.59
N GLU A 104 -32.10 13.59 14.56
CA GLU A 104 -30.89 14.37 14.24
C GLU A 104 -30.41 15.17 15.45
N LYS A 105 -31.31 15.90 16.12
CA LYS A 105 -30.97 16.69 17.31
C LYS A 105 -30.43 15.81 18.44
N ILE A 106 -31.01 14.64 18.67
CA ILE A 106 -30.54 13.69 19.70
C ILE A 106 -29.14 13.16 19.34
N LEU A 107 -28.91 12.79 18.07
CA LEU A 107 -27.63 12.26 17.60
C LEU A 107 -26.50 13.30 17.70
N LEU A 108 -26.76 14.56 17.31
CA LEU A 108 -25.80 15.65 17.47
C LEU A 108 -25.49 15.89 18.96
N ALA A 109 -26.53 15.91 19.79
CA ALA A 109 -26.40 16.14 21.22
C ALA A 109 -25.81 14.96 22.00
N SER A 110 -25.71 13.76 21.41
CA SER A 110 -25.08 12.59 22.05
C SER A 110 -23.56 12.60 21.91
N GLY A 111 -23.03 13.49 21.06
CA GLY A 111 -21.62 13.61 20.78
C GLY A 111 -21.11 12.73 19.65
N LEU A 112 -21.98 12.22 18.79
CA LEU A 112 -21.56 11.59 17.54
C LEU A 112 -21.02 12.64 16.57
N SER A 113 -19.96 12.29 15.84
CA SER A 113 -19.19 13.23 15.02
C SER A 113 -19.85 13.57 13.68
N PHE A 114 -21.00 12.96 13.35
CA PHE A 114 -21.70 13.24 12.11
C PHE A 114 -22.26 14.66 12.13
N LYS A 115 -21.65 15.58 11.39
CA LYS A 115 -22.29 16.86 11.07
C LYS A 115 -23.37 16.56 10.04
N ILE A 116 -24.59 16.27 10.51
CA ILE A 116 -25.78 16.14 9.66
C ILE A 116 -26.01 17.51 9.01
N SER A 117 -25.38 17.73 7.86
CA SER A 117 -25.50 18.96 7.10
C SER A 117 -26.77 18.87 6.28
N GLN A 118 -27.78 19.65 6.64
CA GLN A 118 -29.05 19.80 5.90
C GLN A 118 -28.87 20.26 4.43
N ALA A 119 -27.67 20.67 4.04
CA ALA A 119 -27.39 21.22 2.71
C ALA A 119 -27.27 20.18 1.58
N ALA A 120 -27.15 18.88 1.87
CA ALA A 120 -27.02 17.83 0.85
C ALA A 120 -28.13 16.78 0.98
N SER A 121 -28.80 16.47 -0.14
CA SER A 121 -29.75 15.36 -0.19
C SER A 121 -28.99 14.04 -0.09
N ILE A 122 -29.10 13.37 1.05
CA ILE A 122 -28.51 12.04 1.28
C ILE A 122 -29.53 10.98 0.85
N ASP A 123 -29.15 10.13 -0.11
CA ASP A 123 -30.01 9.05 -0.57
C ASP A 123 -29.59 7.67 -0.05
N THR A 124 -28.33 7.52 0.39
CA THR A 124 -27.78 6.26 0.91
C THR A 124 -27.05 6.47 2.23
N VAL A 125 -27.34 5.63 3.23
CA VAL A 125 -26.51 5.45 4.43
C VAL A 125 -25.71 4.16 4.28
N LEU A 126 -24.41 4.23 4.55
CA LEU A 126 -23.47 3.13 4.46
C LEU A 126 -22.84 2.87 5.82
N ILE A 127 -23.05 1.67 6.36
CA ILE A 127 -22.38 1.19 7.57
C ILE A 127 -21.11 0.46 7.14
N ASN A 128 -19.98 1.00 7.58
CA ASN A 128 -18.65 0.46 7.30
C ASN A 128 -18.26 -0.57 8.37
N GLY A 129 -18.43 -1.84 8.05
CA GLY A 129 -17.91 -2.99 8.82
C GLY A 129 -16.63 -3.59 8.22
N CYS A 130 -16.04 -2.92 7.22
CA CYS A 130 -14.79 -3.31 6.58
C CYS A 130 -13.60 -2.92 7.45
N GLU A 131 -13.25 -3.80 8.37
CA GLU A 131 -12.17 -3.62 9.34
C GLU A 131 -10.82 -4.08 8.72
N SER A 132 -10.44 -3.48 7.60
CA SER A 132 -9.37 -4.00 6.71
C SER A 132 -7.93 -3.90 7.26
N GLU A 133 -7.72 -3.20 8.38
CA GLU A 133 -6.41 -3.10 9.03
C GLU A 133 -6.09 -4.33 9.91
N PRO A 134 -4.81 -4.69 10.05
CA PRO A 134 -4.39 -5.77 10.96
C PRO A 134 -4.74 -5.49 12.43
N TYR A 135 -4.89 -6.55 13.22
CA TYR A 135 -5.19 -6.58 14.66
C TYR A 135 -6.59 -6.10 15.08
N LEU A 136 -7.21 -5.18 14.33
CA LEU A 136 -8.50 -4.61 14.72
C LEU A 136 -9.60 -5.67 14.65
N THR A 137 -10.35 -5.82 15.75
CA THR A 137 -11.51 -6.74 15.87
C THR A 137 -12.68 -6.16 16.67
N SER A 138 -12.62 -4.91 17.12
CA SER A 138 -13.66 -4.31 17.97
C SER A 138 -15.01 -4.20 17.26
N ASP A 139 -15.01 -3.84 15.98
CA ASP A 139 -16.25 -3.74 15.19
C ASP A 139 -16.79 -5.13 14.85
N HIS A 140 -15.89 -6.09 14.58
CA HIS A 140 -16.30 -7.51 14.47
C HIS A 140 -17.01 -7.98 15.73
N ALA A 141 -16.40 -7.76 16.91
CA ALA A 141 -16.98 -8.19 18.18
C ALA A 141 -18.35 -7.53 18.44
N LEU A 142 -18.49 -6.23 18.15
CA LEU A 142 -19.76 -5.52 18.28
C LEU A 142 -20.86 -6.10 17.38
N MET A 143 -20.57 -6.38 16.11
CA MET A 143 -21.57 -6.96 15.20
C MET A 143 -21.98 -8.37 15.62
N MET A 144 -21.07 -9.15 16.20
CA MET A 144 -21.37 -10.49 16.70
C MET A 144 -22.18 -10.45 18.01
N SER A 145 -21.87 -9.54 18.93
CA SER A 145 -22.53 -9.49 20.23
C SER A 145 -23.81 -8.66 20.25
N HIS A 146 -23.98 -7.70 19.34
CA HIS A 146 -25.11 -6.77 19.28
C HIS A 146 -25.70 -6.57 17.86
N PRO A 147 -26.02 -7.65 17.12
CA PRO A 147 -26.45 -7.53 15.72
C PRO A 147 -27.76 -6.75 15.54
N LEU A 148 -28.70 -6.87 16.47
CA LEU A 148 -30.01 -6.20 16.37
C LEU A 148 -29.89 -4.70 16.62
N GLU A 149 -29.08 -4.32 17.59
CA GLU A 149 -28.80 -2.94 17.95
C GLU A 149 -28.06 -2.22 16.82
N ILE A 150 -27.12 -2.90 16.13
CA ILE A 150 -26.48 -2.37 14.92
C ILE A 150 -27.51 -2.13 13.81
N LEU A 151 -28.40 -3.08 13.53
CA LEU A 151 -29.44 -2.90 12.51
C LEU A 151 -30.42 -1.77 12.85
N ARG A 152 -30.84 -1.67 14.12
CA ARG A 152 -31.70 -0.58 14.62
C ARG A 152 -31.00 0.77 14.55
N GLY A 153 -29.73 0.83 14.94
CA GLY A 153 -28.89 2.02 14.84
C GLY A 153 -28.74 2.48 13.39
N GLY A 154 -28.57 1.53 12.46
CA GLY A 154 -28.53 1.82 11.03
C GLY A 154 -29.83 2.43 10.54
N GLU A 155 -30.97 1.88 10.95
CA GLU A 155 -32.29 2.40 10.57
C GLU A 155 -32.56 3.79 11.16
N ILE A 156 -32.13 4.04 12.39
CA ILE A 156 -32.16 5.36 13.02
C ILE A 156 -31.36 6.37 12.18
N LEU A 157 -30.14 6.02 11.76
CA LEU A 157 -29.34 6.87 10.89
C LEU A 157 -30.03 7.09 9.54
N ARG A 158 -30.53 6.03 8.88
CA ARG A 158 -31.26 6.13 7.61
C ARG A 158 -32.42 7.11 7.69
N ARG A 159 -33.22 7.04 8.76
CA ARG A 159 -34.35 7.95 9.01
C ARG A 159 -33.90 9.37 9.30
N ALA A 160 -32.90 9.55 10.17
CA ALA A 160 -32.38 10.88 10.52
C ALA A 160 -31.83 11.62 9.29
N PHE A 161 -31.15 10.90 8.38
CA PHE A 161 -30.66 11.46 7.12
C PHE A 161 -31.72 11.56 6.00
N GLY A 162 -32.92 11.00 6.19
CA GLY A 162 -33.93 10.93 5.14
C GLY A 162 -33.55 10.04 3.95
N ALA A 163 -32.60 9.11 4.13
CA ALA A 163 -32.06 8.28 3.08
C ALA A 163 -33.04 7.18 2.65
N LYS A 164 -32.97 6.78 1.37
CA LYS A 164 -33.84 5.75 0.79
C LYS A 164 -33.30 4.34 1.00
N GLU A 165 -31.99 4.22 1.16
CA GLU A 165 -31.27 2.96 1.20
C GLU A 165 -30.30 2.91 2.38
N LEU A 166 -30.17 1.73 2.97
CA LEU A 166 -29.19 1.42 4.00
C LEU A 166 -28.36 0.21 3.56
N ILE A 167 -27.03 0.37 3.50
CA ILE A 167 -26.11 -0.68 3.10
C ILE A 167 -25.15 -0.96 4.26
N VAL A 168 -25.01 -2.22 4.66
CA VAL A 168 -23.95 -2.67 5.57
C VAL A 168 -22.89 -3.38 4.75
N ALA A 169 -21.68 -2.83 4.74
CA ALA A 169 -20.56 -3.37 4.00
C ALA A 169 -19.64 -4.19 4.91
N LEU A 170 -19.33 -5.41 4.50
CA LEU A 170 -18.46 -6.35 5.22
C LEU A 170 -17.39 -6.91 4.27
N GLU A 171 -16.29 -7.40 4.82
CA GLU A 171 -15.32 -8.19 4.05
C GLU A 171 -15.75 -9.67 3.98
N ASP A 172 -15.36 -10.36 2.91
CA ASP A 172 -15.69 -11.76 2.63
C ASP A 172 -15.08 -12.76 3.64
N ASN A 173 -14.08 -12.33 4.41
CA ASN A 173 -13.53 -13.09 5.53
C ASN A 173 -14.35 -12.95 6.85
N LYS A 174 -15.51 -12.28 6.81
CA LYS A 174 -16.45 -12.13 7.93
C LYS A 174 -17.82 -12.74 7.61
N GLU A 175 -17.82 -13.92 6.98
CA GLU A 175 -19.03 -14.59 6.49
C GLU A 175 -20.03 -14.86 7.64
N GLU A 176 -19.54 -15.22 8.82
CA GLU A 176 -20.33 -15.43 10.02
C GLU A 176 -21.12 -14.19 10.46
N VAL A 177 -20.51 -13.00 10.33
CA VAL A 177 -21.17 -11.72 10.63
C VAL A 177 -22.22 -11.42 9.57
N ALA A 178 -21.88 -11.65 8.29
CA ALA A 178 -22.78 -11.39 7.18
C ALA A 178 -24.04 -12.27 7.26
N GLU A 179 -23.87 -13.57 7.53
CA GLU A 179 -24.97 -14.51 7.73
C GLU A 179 -25.82 -14.14 8.95
N LEU A 180 -25.18 -13.79 10.07
CA LEU A 180 -25.88 -13.34 11.27
C LEU A 180 -26.77 -12.13 10.98
N LEU A 181 -26.22 -11.08 10.36
CA LEU A 181 -26.99 -9.87 10.03
C LEU A 181 -28.10 -10.16 9.01
N LYS A 182 -27.82 -10.94 7.96
CA LYS A 182 -28.84 -11.36 6.96
C LYS A 182 -29.99 -12.11 7.61
N SER A 183 -29.69 -13.03 8.56
CA SER A 183 -30.71 -13.78 9.28
C SER A 183 -31.63 -12.87 10.09
N LYS A 184 -31.12 -11.78 10.67
CA LYS A 184 -31.92 -10.83 11.46
C LYS A 184 -32.74 -9.89 10.60
N VAL A 185 -32.20 -9.45 9.45
CA VAL A 185 -32.93 -8.61 8.49
C VAL A 185 -34.17 -9.33 7.95
N PHE A 186 -34.09 -10.64 7.69
CA PHE A 186 -35.23 -11.43 7.18
C PHE A 186 -36.49 -11.36 8.06
N PHE A 187 -36.32 -11.20 9.38
CA PHE A 187 -37.44 -11.09 10.32
C PHE A 187 -37.95 -9.66 10.53
N HIS A 188 -37.42 -8.67 9.80
CA HIS A 188 -37.85 -7.27 9.88
C HIS A 188 -38.62 -6.87 8.60
N SER A 189 -39.91 -6.63 8.75
CA SER A 189 -40.86 -6.37 7.65
C SER A 189 -40.70 -5.02 6.94
N GLU A 190 -39.83 -4.12 7.43
CA GLU A 190 -39.83 -2.71 7.00
C GLU A 190 -38.57 -2.20 6.27
N THR A 191 -37.52 -2.98 6.06
CA THR A 191 -36.22 -2.36 5.73
C THR A 191 -35.63 -2.74 4.37
N LYS A 192 -35.39 -1.72 3.54
CA LYS A 192 -34.45 -1.73 2.40
C LYS A 192 -32.99 -1.75 2.89
N VAL A 193 -32.66 -2.71 3.75
CA VAL A 193 -31.30 -2.96 4.24
C VAL A 193 -30.64 -3.98 3.32
N ARG A 194 -29.45 -3.66 2.80
CA ARG A 194 -28.61 -4.59 2.04
C ARG A 194 -27.36 -4.92 2.84
N ILE A 195 -27.06 -6.20 2.98
CA ILE A 195 -25.81 -6.68 3.55
C ILE A 195 -24.90 -7.11 2.39
N GLU A 196 -23.86 -6.34 2.12
CA GLU A 196 -22.95 -6.55 0.99
C GLU A 196 -21.59 -7.03 1.49
N THR A 197 -21.11 -8.13 0.90
CA THR A 197 -19.77 -8.66 1.16
C THR A 197 -18.81 -8.27 0.05
N LEU A 198 -17.63 -7.80 0.44
CA LEU A 198 -16.58 -7.26 -0.43
C LEU A 198 -15.28 -8.07 -0.29
N PRO A 199 -14.44 -8.14 -1.33
CA PRO A 199 -13.18 -8.86 -1.23
C PRO A 199 -12.28 -8.32 -0.11
N THR A 200 -11.70 -9.19 0.71
CA THR A 200 -10.71 -8.81 1.75
C THR A 200 -9.46 -8.21 1.11
N ARG A 201 -9.42 -6.88 1.01
CA ARG A 201 -8.31 -6.11 0.46
C ARG A 201 -8.20 -4.80 1.22
N TYR A 202 -6.99 -4.40 1.59
CA TYR A 202 -6.75 -3.09 2.15
C TYR A 202 -6.50 -2.06 1.02
N PRO A 203 -7.09 -0.84 1.07
CA PRO A 203 -7.93 -0.27 2.13
C PRO A 203 -9.44 -0.26 1.79
N GLN A 204 -10.08 -1.43 1.68
CA GLN A 204 -11.51 -1.53 1.32
C GLN A 204 -12.43 -0.74 2.26
N GLY A 205 -12.03 -0.57 3.52
CA GLY A 205 -12.75 0.22 4.52
C GLY A 205 -12.50 1.73 4.48
N ALA A 206 -11.71 2.27 3.55
CA ALA A 206 -11.61 3.72 3.39
C ALA A 206 -12.87 4.27 2.70
N ASP A 207 -13.47 5.34 3.23
CA ASP A 207 -14.76 5.87 2.74
C ASP A 207 -14.78 6.11 1.23
N THR A 208 -13.73 6.76 0.69
CA THR A 208 -13.60 7.04 -0.75
C THR A 208 -13.64 5.77 -1.59
N VAL A 209 -12.92 4.73 -1.14
CA VAL A 209 -12.81 3.43 -1.79
C VAL A 209 -14.10 2.63 -1.68
N LEU A 210 -14.72 2.67 -0.51
CA LEU A 210 -15.93 1.92 -0.20
C LEU A 210 -17.12 2.43 -1.01
N ILE A 211 -17.28 3.75 -1.07
CA ILE A 211 -18.30 4.44 -1.87
C ILE A 211 -18.11 4.14 -3.37
N GLU A 212 -16.87 4.20 -3.88
CA GLU A 212 -16.60 3.89 -5.29
C GLU A 212 -16.91 2.42 -5.61
N THR A 213 -16.52 1.51 -4.71
CA THR A 213 -16.70 0.06 -4.89
C THR A 213 -18.17 -0.30 -5.01
N LEU A 214 -19.01 0.21 -4.09
CA LEU A 214 -20.43 -0.14 -3.98
C LEU A 214 -21.34 0.71 -4.86
N LEU A 215 -21.10 2.02 -4.95
CA LEU A 215 -22.02 2.99 -5.54
C LEU A 215 -21.50 3.63 -6.84
N LYS A 216 -20.23 3.42 -7.21
CA LYS A 216 -19.58 4.05 -8.38
C LYS A 216 -19.62 5.59 -8.35
N ARG A 217 -19.70 6.15 -7.14
CA ARG A 217 -19.58 7.59 -6.88
C ARG A 217 -18.17 7.87 -6.39
N TYR A 218 -17.64 9.03 -6.74
CA TYR A 218 -16.25 9.38 -6.44
C TYR A 218 -16.20 10.59 -5.52
N VAL A 219 -15.50 10.44 -4.40
CA VAL A 219 -15.26 11.51 -3.44
C VAL A 219 -13.81 11.94 -3.57
N ARG A 220 -13.55 13.23 -3.76
CA ARG A 220 -12.17 13.72 -3.77
C ARG A 220 -11.59 13.62 -2.35
N PRO A 221 -10.29 13.32 -2.19
CA PRO A 221 -9.65 13.42 -0.88
C PRO A 221 -9.92 14.79 -0.23
N GLY A 222 -10.18 14.79 1.07
CA GLY A 222 -10.56 15.98 1.83
C GLY A 222 -12.02 16.44 1.67
N GLN A 223 -12.79 15.91 0.71
CA GLN A 223 -14.22 16.19 0.60
C GLN A 223 -15.04 15.24 1.47
N SER A 224 -16.17 15.73 1.98
CA SER A 224 -17.12 14.90 2.71
C SER A 224 -17.89 13.96 1.76
N PRO A 225 -18.15 12.69 2.15
CA PRO A 225 -19.07 11.79 1.46
C PRO A 225 -20.45 12.40 1.15
N PHE A 226 -20.92 13.36 1.95
CA PHE A 226 -22.21 14.03 1.73
C PHE A 226 -22.28 14.76 0.40
N THR A 227 -21.13 15.19 -0.15
CA THR A 227 -21.05 15.87 -1.45
C THR A 227 -21.51 14.99 -2.62
N VAL A 228 -21.56 13.67 -2.43
CA VAL A 228 -22.04 12.69 -3.41
C VAL A 228 -23.30 11.95 -2.94
N GLY A 229 -24.03 12.51 -1.96
CA GLY A 229 -25.31 11.97 -1.47
C GLY A 229 -25.19 10.74 -0.57
N VAL A 230 -24.01 10.48 0.01
CA VAL A 230 -23.76 9.29 0.84
C VAL A 230 -23.34 9.69 2.25
N ALA A 231 -23.94 9.07 3.27
CA ALA A 231 -23.47 9.15 4.64
C ALA A 231 -22.76 7.84 5.01
N VAL A 232 -21.52 7.91 5.49
CA VAL A 232 -20.76 6.74 5.97
C VAL A 232 -20.67 6.79 7.48
N ALA A 233 -20.97 5.66 8.14
CA ALA A 233 -20.88 5.49 9.58
C ALA A 233 -20.12 4.21 9.92
N SER A 234 -19.25 4.24 10.92
CA SER A 234 -18.66 3.01 11.46
C SER A 234 -19.69 2.16 12.21
N VAL A 235 -19.37 0.89 12.44
CA VAL A 235 -20.17 0.00 13.31
C VAL A 235 -20.32 0.59 14.71
N THR A 236 -19.21 1.07 15.30
CA THR A 236 -19.22 1.66 16.65
C THR A 236 -20.16 2.87 16.73
N GLU A 237 -20.12 3.77 15.75
CA GLU A 237 -21.00 4.94 15.73
C GLU A 237 -22.47 4.56 15.47
N THR A 238 -22.70 3.52 14.68
CA THR A 238 -24.04 2.97 14.44
C THR A 238 -24.63 2.41 15.73
N PHE A 239 -23.84 1.66 16.51
CA PHE A 239 -24.24 1.19 17.82
C PHE A 239 -24.54 2.35 18.78
N ALA A 240 -23.67 3.36 18.81
CA ALA A 240 -23.87 4.54 19.65
C ALA A 240 -25.11 5.37 19.24
N ALA A 241 -25.48 5.37 17.95
CA ALA A 241 -26.74 5.99 17.48
C ALA A 241 -27.97 5.30 18.06
N TYR A 242 -27.96 3.97 18.10
CA TYR A 242 -28.98 3.17 18.80
C TYR A 242 -29.03 3.52 20.28
N GLU A 243 -27.89 3.51 20.97
CA GLU A 243 -27.82 3.82 22.40
C GLU A 243 -28.32 5.24 22.72
N ALA A 244 -28.01 6.22 21.86
CA ALA A 244 -28.43 7.61 22.05
C ALA A 244 -29.95 7.80 21.90
N VAL A 245 -30.55 7.23 20.86
CA VAL A 245 -31.98 7.43 20.57
C VAL A 245 -32.85 6.54 21.44
N VAL A 246 -32.49 5.25 21.54
CA VAL A 246 -33.30 4.25 22.25
C VAL A 246 -33.01 4.28 23.74
N LEU A 247 -31.75 4.28 24.16
CA LEU A 247 -31.38 4.16 25.59
C LEU A 247 -31.03 5.50 26.24
N GLN A 248 -31.17 6.61 25.52
CA GLN A 248 -30.84 7.96 26.00
C GLN A 248 -29.39 8.07 26.50
N LYS A 249 -28.50 7.20 26.00
CA LYS A 249 -27.12 7.08 26.45
C LYS A 249 -26.20 7.83 25.48
N PRO A 250 -25.53 8.92 25.92
CA PRO A 250 -24.59 9.63 25.06
C PRO A 250 -23.32 8.80 24.83
N PHE A 251 -22.54 9.17 23.81
CA PHE A 251 -21.37 8.40 23.38
C PHE A 251 -20.16 8.64 24.29
N TYR A 252 -20.21 8.08 25.50
CA TYR A 252 -19.17 8.24 26.53
C TYR A 252 -18.24 7.04 26.68
N GLU A 253 -18.52 5.92 26.01
CA GLU A 253 -17.68 4.72 26.01
C GLU A 253 -17.71 4.06 24.64
N ARG A 254 -16.64 3.35 24.27
CA ARG A 254 -16.57 2.60 23.02
C ARG A 254 -15.90 1.25 23.20
N ALA A 255 -16.14 0.34 22.28
CA ALA A 255 -15.34 -0.86 22.14
C ALA A 255 -13.96 -0.51 21.57
N VAL A 256 -12.91 -1.07 22.14
CA VAL A 256 -11.51 -0.89 21.73
C VAL A 256 -10.81 -2.23 21.72
N THR A 257 -10.08 -2.52 20.65
CA THR A 257 -9.15 -3.66 20.61
C THR A 257 -7.84 -3.28 21.31
N ILE A 258 -7.46 -3.98 22.37
CA ILE A 258 -6.13 -3.85 22.97
C ILE A 258 -5.31 -5.06 22.53
N GLY A 259 -4.23 -4.83 21.77
CA GLY A 259 -3.52 -5.90 21.08
C GLY A 259 -2.09 -5.56 20.66
N GLY A 260 -1.60 -6.26 19.64
CA GLY A 260 -0.19 -6.26 19.25
C GLY A 260 0.66 -7.28 20.03
N GLU A 261 1.79 -7.68 19.45
CA GLU A 261 2.65 -8.75 19.96
C GLU A 261 3.34 -8.41 21.30
N CYS A 262 3.30 -7.15 21.74
CA CYS A 262 3.80 -6.77 23.06
C CYS A 262 2.73 -6.85 24.16
N THR A 263 1.47 -7.17 23.86
CA THR A 263 0.39 -7.18 24.84
C THR A 263 0.25 -8.53 25.54
N VAL A 264 0.12 -8.55 26.88
CA VAL A 264 0.06 -9.79 27.67
C VAL A 264 -1.20 -10.60 27.37
N GLN A 265 -2.37 -9.96 27.38
CA GLN A 265 -3.64 -10.62 27.14
C GLN A 265 -4.49 -9.82 26.15
N PRO A 266 -4.20 -9.89 24.84
CA PRO A 266 -4.96 -9.19 23.82
C PRO A 266 -6.46 -9.51 23.91
N LYS A 267 -7.32 -8.48 23.82
CA LYS A 267 -8.79 -8.63 23.90
C LYS A 267 -9.51 -7.36 23.45
N ASN A 268 -10.82 -7.47 23.25
CA ASN A 268 -11.71 -6.32 23.09
C ASN A 268 -12.28 -5.89 24.45
N VAL A 269 -12.28 -4.59 24.71
CA VAL A 269 -12.77 -4.00 25.97
C VAL A 269 -13.66 -2.78 25.73
N TRP A 270 -14.63 -2.58 26.61
CA TRP A 270 -15.33 -1.29 26.74
C TRP A 270 -14.42 -0.31 27.47
N VAL A 271 -14.17 0.84 26.84
CA VAL A 271 -13.30 1.88 27.38
C VAL A 271 -14.06 3.20 27.44
N ARG A 272 -13.96 3.89 28.58
CA ARG A 272 -14.51 5.24 28.76
C ARG A 272 -13.73 6.23 27.88
N VAL A 273 -14.44 7.12 27.20
CA VAL A 273 -13.81 8.20 26.43
C VAL A 273 -12.98 9.05 27.40
N GLY A 274 -11.73 9.31 27.05
CA GLY A 274 -10.77 10.03 27.87
C GLY A 274 -9.88 9.16 28.75
N THR A 275 -10.09 7.83 28.82
CA THR A 275 -9.19 6.93 29.56
C THR A 275 -7.77 7.02 29.02
N PRO A 276 -6.74 7.26 29.85
CA PRO A 276 -5.35 7.23 29.42
C PRO A 276 -4.95 5.84 28.89
N VAL A 277 -4.09 5.80 27.87
CA VAL A 277 -3.60 4.53 27.28
C VAL A 277 -2.93 3.65 28.33
N GLU A 278 -2.17 4.24 29.26
CA GLU A 278 -1.52 3.50 30.35
C GLU A 278 -2.54 2.71 31.20
N GLU A 279 -3.72 3.27 31.43
CA GLU A 279 -4.79 2.62 32.19
C GLU A 279 -5.54 1.59 31.34
N ALA A 280 -5.82 1.92 30.07
CA ALA A 280 -6.49 1.00 29.17
C ALA A 280 -5.71 -0.31 28.98
N VAL A 281 -4.38 -0.24 28.77
CA VAL A 281 -3.55 -1.43 28.56
C VAL A 281 -3.53 -2.33 29.81
N LYS A 282 -3.77 -1.81 31.02
CA LYS A 282 -3.92 -2.63 32.24
C LYS A 282 -5.13 -3.56 32.18
N TYR A 283 -6.17 -3.24 31.42
CA TYR A 283 -7.31 -4.14 31.18
C TYR A 283 -6.89 -5.43 30.43
N ALA A 284 -5.79 -5.36 29.69
CA ALA A 284 -5.11 -6.46 29.01
C ALA A 284 -3.88 -6.98 29.79
N ARG A 285 -3.79 -6.70 31.10
CA ARG A 285 -2.68 -7.05 32.00
C ARG A 285 -1.33 -6.38 31.68
N GLY A 286 -1.34 -5.28 30.94
CA GLY A 286 -0.10 -4.55 30.61
C GLY A 286 0.59 -5.07 29.36
N PHE A 287 1.82 -4.58 29.15
CA PHE A 287 2.71 -5.08 28.11
C PHE A 287 3.61 -6.20 28.65
N LEU A 288 3.80 -7.25 27.85
CA LEU A 288 4.70 -8.37 28.09
C LEU A 288 6.17 -7.93 28.01
N ARG A 289 6.47 -7.00 27.10
CA ARG A 289 7.77 -6.36 26.91
C ARG A 289 7.58 -4.92 26.47
N LYS A 290 8.61 -4.08 26.61
CA LYS A 290 8.56 -2.67 26.15
C LYS A 290 8.31 -2.65 24.62
N PRO A 291 7.21 -2.06 24.15
CA PRO A 291 6.95 -1.93 22.71
C PRO A 291 7.95 -0.95 22.08
N ALA A 292 8.27 -1.18 20.80
CA ALA A 292 9.01 -0.19 20.00
C ALA A 292 8.10 0.97 19.61
N LYS A 293 6.82 0.67 19.30
CA LYS A 293 5.80 1.67 19.01
C LYS A 293 4.48 1.33 19.69
N VAL A 294 3.80 2.35 20.18
CA VAL A 294 2.40 2.26 20.63
C VAL A 294 1.54 3.04 19.64
N ILE A 295 0.53 2.38 19.08
CA ILE A 295 -0.31 2.94 18.01
C ILE A 295 -1.75 3.00 18.48
N LEU A 296 -2.37 4.16 18.30
CA LEU A 296 -3.82 4.36 18.43
C LEU A 296 -4.48 4.15 17.07
N GLY A 297 -5.33 3.14 16.96
CA GLY A 297 -5.90 2.68 15.70
C GLY A 297 -5.09 1.53 15.08
N GLY A 298 -5.16 1.39 13.76
CA GLY A 298 -4.45 0.33 13.06
C GLY A 298 -3.01 0.71 12.64
N PRO A 299 -2.19 -0.29 12.28
CA PRO A 299 -0.76 -0.10 12.00
C PRO A 299 -0.48 0.56 10.64
N MET A 300 -1.50 0.78 9.81
CA MET A 300 -1.36 1.51 8.55
C MET A 300 -1.70 2.98 8.77
N THR A 301 -2.86 3.30 9.32
CA THR A 301 -3.38 4.68 9.35
C THR A 301 -3.55 5.28 10.75
N GLY A 302 -3.20 4.52 11.80
CA GLY A 302 -3.27 4.99 13.18
C GLY A 302 -2.25 6.08 13.52
N THR A 303 -2.28 6.51 14.79
CA THR A 303 -1.36 7.53 15.32
C THR A 303 -0.34 6.87 16.24
N GLU A 304 0.94 7.08 15.96
CA GLU A 304 2.03 6.69 16.87
C GLU A 304 2.09 7.65 18.06
N ILE A 305 2.19 7.10 19.27
CA ILE A 305 2.31 7.87 20.50
C ILE A 305 3.54 7.44 21.31
N GLU A 306 4.17 8.42 21.95
CA GLU A 306 5.24 8.17 22.93
C GLU A 306 4.72 8.27 24.37
N ASN A 307 3.77 9.18 24.60
CA ASN A 307 3.20 9.43 25.92
C ASN A 307 1.97 8.53 26.17
N LEU A 308 2.08 7.59 27.11
CA LEU A 308 0.97 6.70 27.49
C LEU A 308 -0.15 7.40 28.28
N ASP A 309 0.04 8.65 28.69
CA ASP A 309 -1.00 9.49 29.28
C ASP A 309 -1.95 10.10 28.22
N THR A 310 -1.71 9.83 26.94
CA THR A 310 -2.60 10.22 25.83
C THR A 310 -3.98 9.57 26.03
N PRO A 311 -5.09 10.32 25.92
CA PRO A 311 -6.43 9.78 26.13
C PRO A 311 -6.94 8.99 24.92
N ILE A 312 -7.68 7.92 25.18
CA ILE A 312 -8.47 7.19 24.19
C ILE A 312 -9.73 8.00 23.87
N LEU A 313 -9.98 8.26 22.59
CA LEU A 313 -11.08 9.10 22.13
C LEU A 313 -12.15 8.30 21.38
N LYS A 314 -13.23 8.98 21.00
CA LYS A 314 -14.36 8.39 20.26
C LYS A 314 -13.96 7.75 18.94
N ASN A 315 -12.86 8.18 18.33
CA ASN A 315 -12.31 7.66 17.07
C ASN A 315 -11.12 6.70 17.25
N THR A 316 -10.87 6.18 18.47
CA THR A 316 -9.76 5.26 18.75
C THR A 316 -10.23 3.80 18.77
N PRO A 317 -10.19 3.04 17.65
CA PRO A 317 -10.69 1.67 17.61
C PRO A 317 -9.75 0.65 18.25
N ALA A 318 -8.47 0.97 18.38
CA ALA A 318 -7.49 0.05 18.95
C ALA A 318 -6.35 0.76 19.67
N VAL A 319 -5.68 0.02 20.55
CA VAL A 319 -4.38 0.34 21.15
C VAL A 319 -3.46 -0.84 20.89
N LEU A 320 -2.42 -0.62 20.08
CA LEU A 320 -1.50 -1.67 19.64
C LEU A 320 -0.09 -1.42 20.18
N GLY A 321 0.47 -2.40 20.88
CA GLY A 321 1.89 -2.43 21.26
C GLY A 321 2.68 -3.31 20.32
N LEU A 322 3.48 -2.71 19.42
CA LEU A 322 4.23 -3.42 18.39
C LEU A 322 5.73 -3.47 18.70
N PRO A 323 6.38 -4.63 18.49
CA PRO A 323 7.81 -4.78 18.65
C PRO A 323 8.57 -4.38 17.37
N PRO A 324 9.90 -4.17 17.42
CA PRO A 324 10.66 -3.71 16.26
C PRO A 324 10.61 -4.70 15.08
N GLU A 325 10.46 -6.00 15.35
CA GLU A 325 10.39 -7.04 14.32
C GLU A 325 9.15 -6.93 13.42
N VAL A 326 8.07 -6.29 13.89
CA VAL A 326 6.83 -6.12 13.12
C VAL A 326 6.86 -4.84 12.30
N LEU A 327 7.61 -3.84 12.76
CA LEU A 327 7.68 -2.54 12.10
C LEU A 327 8.51 -2.61 10.82
N ASN A 328 9.36 -3.64 10.66
CA ASN A 328 10.25 -3.83 9.51
C ASN A 328 11.01 -2.51 9.22
N GLY A 329 11.77 -2.07 10.23
CA GLY A 329 12.59 -0.85 10.24
C GLY A 329 13.84 -0.98 9.36
N ASP A 330 13.63 -1.30 8.09
CA ASP A 330 14.66 -1.46 7.09
C ASP A 330 15.22 -0.10 6.64
N THR A 331 16.47 -0.11 6.19
CA THR A 331 17.14 1.05 5.61
C THR A 331 16.45 1.48 4.32
N VAL A 332 16.13 2.78 4.22
CA VAL A 332 15.59 3.35 2.97
C VAL A 332 16.65 3.25 1.87
N GLU A 333 16.26 2.65 0.75
CA GLU A 333 17.07 2.57 -0.46
C GLU A 333 16.46 3.41 -1.60
N PRO A 334 17.25 3.72 -2.64
CA PRO A 334 16.72 4.32 -3.87
C PRO A 334 15.62 3.49 -4.54
N CYS A 335 14.73 4.16 -5.28
CA CYS A 335 13.65 3.51 -6.03
C CYS A 335 14.20 2.57 -7.10
N ILE A 336 13.78 1.29 -7.10
CA ILE A 336 14.18 0.33 -8.15
C ILE A 336 13.18 0.22 -9.32
N HIS A 337 12.30 1.21 -9.49
CA HIS A 337 11.32 1.30 -10.60
C HIS A 337 10.42 0.04 -10.83
N CYS A 338 10.25 -0.81 -9.81
CA CYS A 338 9.47 -2.06 -9.90
C CYS A 338 7.95 -1.91 -10.13
N GLY A 339 7.38 -0.70 -10.06
CA GLY A 339 5.96 -0.46 -10.33
C GLY A 339 4.94 -0.95 -9.29
N LEU A 340 5.34 -1.68 -8.24
CA LEU A 340 4.41 -2.24 -7.23
C LEU A 340 3.54 -1.18 -6.55
N CYS A 341 4.11 0.01 -6.28
CA CYS A 341 3.37 1.12 -5.67
C CYS A 341 2.30 1.69 -6.61
N VAL A 342 2.49 1.58 -7.93
CA VAL A 342 1.53 1.98 -8.95
C VAL A 342 0.43 0.94 -9.06
N GLU A 343 0.78 -0.35 -9.07
CA GLU A 343 -0.18 -1.46 -9.15
C GLU A 343 -1.08 -1.56 -7.91
N SER A 344 -0.54 -1.31 -6.72
CA SER A 344 -1.27 -1.40 -5.45
C SER A 344 -2.08 -0.15 -5.11
N CYS A 345 -1.93 0.95 -5.85
CA CYS A 345 -2.57 2.22 -5.54
C CYS A 345 -4.07 2.18 -5.84
N PRO A 346 -4.95 2.32 -4.83
CA PRO A 346 -6.40 2.34 -5.05
C PRO A 346 -6.89 3.64 -5.69
N ALA A 347 -6.14 4.74 -5.54
CA ALA A 347 -6.47 6.04 -6.12
C ALA A 347 -6.11 6.17 -7.61
N GLU A 348 -5.51 5.13 -8.22
CA GLU A 348 -5.04 5.13 -9.61
C GLU A 348 -4.09 6.31 -9.92
N ILE A 349 -3.19 6.64 -8.99
CA ILE A 349 -2.06 7.57 -9.19
C ILE A 349 -0.74 6.81 -9.32
N SER A 350 0.35 7.51 -9.65
CA SER A 350 1.71 6.94 -9.67
C SER A 350 2.53 7.44 -8.47
N PRO A 351 2.50 6.77 -7.31
CA PRO A 351 3.31 7.15 -6.16
C PRO A 351 4.81 7.23 -6.48
N ALA A 352 5.31 6.35 -7.37
CA ALA A 352 6.69 6.38 -7.82
C ALA A 352 7.04 7.71 -8.50
N LEU A 353 6.24 8.16 -9.47
CA LEU A 353 6.54 9.41 -10.20
C LEU A 353 6.36 10.65 -9.31
N ILE A 354 5.32 10.66 -8.45
CA ILE A 354 5.07 11.77 -7.52
C ILE A 354 6.23 11.91 -6.54
N SER A 355 6.61 10.82 -5.85
CA SER A 355 7.73 10.85 -4.90
C SER A 355 9.07 11.22 -5.55
N LEU A 356 9.36 10.73 -6.75
CA LEU A 356 10.58 11.10 -7.50
C LEU A 356 10.57 12.57 -7.94
N ALA A 357 9.40 13.15 -8.20
CA ALA A 357 9.27 14.57 -8.51
C ALA A 357 9.53 15.42 -7.25
N VAL A 358 8.98 15.02 -6.10
CA VAL A 358 9.18 15.68 -4.81
C VAL A 358 10.65 15.66 -4.38
N GLU A 359 11.32 14.51 -4.50
CA GLU A 359 12.77 14.39 -4.21
C GLU A 359 13.65 15.28 -5.10
N LYS A 360 13.11 15.79 -6.21
CA LYS A 360 13.79 16.73 -7.12
C LYS A 360 13.28 18.17 -6.97
N ASP A 361 12.53 18.46 -5.90
CA ASP A 361 11.89 19.75 -5.63
C ASP A 361 10.92 20.20 -6.75
N ARG A 362 10.38 19.24 -7.52
CA ARG A 362 9.44 19.48 -8.63
C ARG A 362 8.00 19.27 -8.18
N PHE A 363 7.56 20.09 -7.24
CA PHE A 363 6.19 20.08 -6.71
C PHE A 363 5.12 20.37 -7.78
N ASP A 364 5.48 21.16 -8.79
CA ASP A 364 4.65 21.42 -9.97
C ASP A 364 4.32 20.12 -10.74
N LEU A 365 5.33 19.27 -10.96
CA LEU A 365 5.14 17.96 -11.59
C LEU A 365 4.41 16.98 -10.68
N ALA A 366 4.67 17.02 -9.37
CA ALA A 366 3.97 16.19 -8.40
C ALA A 366 2.46 16.45 -8.43
N ALA A 367 2.05 17.72 -8.49
CA ALA A 367 0.65 18.12 -8.68
C ALA A 367 0.11 17.68 -10.06
N GLU A 368 0.87 17.84 -11.15
CA GLU A 368 0.45 17.37 -12.48
C GLU A 368 0.23 15.84 -12.53
N TYR A 369 0.99 15.09 -11.73
CA TYR A 369 0.86 13.65 -11.58
C TYR A 369 -0.28 13.23 -10.64
N GLY A 370 -0.99 14.19 -10.04
CA GLY A 370 -2.19 13.97 -9.25
C GLY A 370 -1.91 13.68 -7.77
N ALA A 371 -0.90 14.32 -7.18
CA ALA A 371 -0.60 14.18 -5.75
C ALA A 371 -1.86 14.34 -4.88
N GLU A 372 -2.72 15.32 -5.20
CA GLU A 372 -3.96 15.67 -4.49
C GLU A 372 -5.05 14.59 -4.48
N PHE A 373 -4.87 13.52 -5.25
CA PHE A 373 -5.76 12.35 -5.26
C PHE A 373 -5.31 11.27 -4.28
N CYS A 374 -4.20 11.46 -3.57
CA CYS A 374 -3.75 10.53 -2.54
C CYS A 374 -4.76 10.43 -1.40
N ILE A 375 -5.01 9.21 -0.92
CA ILE A 375 -5.91 8.93 0.21
C ILE A 375 -5.15 8.58 1.50
N GLY A 376 -3.82 8.71 1.53
CA GLY A 376 -3.01 8.44 2.74
C GLY A 376 -2.94 6.99 3.20
N CYS A 377 -3.36 6.00 2.39
CA CYS A 377 -3.47 4.61 2.84
C CYS A 377 -2.14 3.88 3.10
N GLY A 378 -1.01 4.34 2.56
CA GLY A 378 0.27 3.66 2.79
C GLY A 378 0.48 2.33 2.05
N ASN A 379 -0.38 1.93 1.11
CA ASN A 379 -0.12 0.75 0.25
C ASN A 379 1.23 0.82 -0.45
N CYS A 380 1.55 1.99 -1.01
CA CYS A 380 2.81 2.27 -1.67
C CYS A 380 4.01 2.15 -0.73
N ALA A 381 3.86 2.57 0.52
CA ALA A 381 4.87 2.46 1.56
C ALA A 381 5.06 1.00 1.99
N TYR A 382 3.98 0.24 2.16
CA TYR A 382 4.00 -1.16 2.55
C TYR A 382 4.70 -2.06 1.52
N VAL A 383 4.35 -1.93 0.24
CA VAL A 383 4.87 -2.81 -0.84
C VAL A 383 6.24 -2.41 -1.36
N CYS A 384 6.77 -1.24 -0.99
CA CYS A 384 8.03 -0.76 -1.55
C CYS A 384 9.22 -1.59 -1.02
N PRO A 385 9.95 -2.32 -1.88
CA PRO A 385 11.14 -3.06 -1.45
C PRO A 385 12.28 -2.12 -1.01
N SER A 386 12.28 -0.89 -1.52
CA SER A 386 13.22 0.17 -1.15
C SER A 386 12.81 0.94 0.11
N LYS A 387 11.66 0.61 0.73
CA LYS A 387 11.18 1.20 1.99
C LYS A 387 11.01 2.72 1.98
N ARG A 388 10.84 3.31 0.79
CA ARG A 388 10.68 4.76 0.61
C ARG A 388 9.49 5.29 1.41
N PRO A 389 9.59 6.45 2.06
CA PRO A 389 8.51 7.09 2.82
C PRO A 389 7.48 7.76 1.88
N MET A 390 6.85 6.96 1.01
CA MET A 390 6.04 7.44 -0.10
C MET A 390 4.89 8.36 0.32
N VAL A 391 4.15 8.01 1.37
CA VAL A 391 3.01 8.83 1.83
C VAL A 391 3.50 10.20 2.30
N GLN A 392 4.57 10.22 3.10
CA GLN A 392 5.17 11.44 3.61
C GLN A 392 5.63 12.37 2.48
N LEU A 393 6.30 11.82 1.46
CA LEU A 393 6.72 12.58 0.28
C LEU A 393 5.53 13.12 -0.52
N ILE A 394 4.43 12.37 -0.65
CA ILE A 394 3.24 12.83 -1.38
C ILE A 394 2.52 13.94 -0.60
N GLU A 395 2.40 13.82 0.72
CA GLU A 395 1.79 14.85 1.57
C GLU A 395 2.61 16.15 1.60
N GLU A 396 3.93 16.04 1.52
CA GLU A 396 4.83 17.20 1.37
C GLU A 396 4.50 17.99 0.08
N ALA A 397 4.12 17.28 -1.00
CA ALA A 397 3.72 17.90 -2.26
C ALA A 397 2.40 18.68 -2.17
N GLU A 398 1.42 18.16 -1.44
CA GLU A 398 0.11 18.82 -1.27
C GLU A 398 0.21 20.05 -0.36
N SER A 399 1.05 19.97 0.67
CA SER A 399 1.08 20.93 1.76
C SER A 399 2.03 22.13 1.57
N HIS A 400 2.66 22.25 0.39
CA HIS A 400 3.71 23.26 0.12
C HIS A 400 4.83 23.24 1.20
N GLY A 401 5.24 22.06 1.67
CA GLY A 401 6.32 21.90 2.66
C GLY A 401 5.88 21.90 4.14
N ARG A 402 4.65 21.47 4.48
CA ARG A 402 4.26 21.22 5.87
C ARG A 402 4.57 19.76 6.25
N ALA A 403 4.89 19.54 7.52
CA ALA A 403 5.31 18.22 8.00
C ALA A 403 4.23 17.14 7.71
N PRO A 404 4.62 15.97 7.18
CA PRO A 404 3.71 14.89 6.84
C PRO A 404 3.05 14.26 8.07
N THR A 405 1.96 13.53 7.85
CA THR A 405 1.28 12.79 8.90
C THR A 405 2.21 11.70 9.43
N GLY A 406 2.38 11.64 10.75
CA GLY A 406 3.23 10.67 11.44
C GLY A 406 2.64 9.26 11.48
N ALA A 407 1.88 8.86 10.46
CA ALA A 407 1.26 7.54 10.40
C ALA A 407 2.35 6.45 10.33
N PRO A 408 2.23 5.37 11.11
CA PRO A 408 3.31 4.42 11.32
C PRO A 408 3.62 3.55 10.09
N HIS A 409 2.63 3.33 9.21
CA HIS A 409 2.70 2.51 7.99
C HIS A 409 3.69 1.34 8.08
N ILE A 410 3.25 0.20 8.64
CA ILE A 410 4.08 -1.01 8.64
C ILE A 410 4.55 -1.35 7.22
N ARG A 411 5.69 -2.05 7.12
CA ARG A 411 6.31 -2.42 5.85
C ARG A 411 6.20 -3.92 5.63
N SER A 412 6.15 -4.35 4.38
CA SER A 412 6.30 -5.77 4.05
C SER A 412 7.72 -6.25 4.39
N GLY A 413 7.97 -7.55 4.43
CA GLY A 413 9.33 -8.09 4.57
C GLY A 413 10.16 -8.10 3.28
N ASP A 414 9.58 -7.64 2.16
CA ASP A 414 10.22 -7.62 0.84
C ASP A 414 11.31 -6.53 0.79
N SER A 415 12.47 -6.82 0.23
CA SER A 415 13.58 -5.87 0.17
C SER A 415 14.33 -5.94 -1.15
N VAL A 416 15.05 -4.88 -1.49
CA VAL A 416 15.87 -4.84 -2.70
C VAL A 416 16.90 -5.98 -2.73
N PRO A 417 17.70 -6.26 -1.67
CA PRO A 417 18.63 -7.38 -1.70
C PRO A 417 17.94 -8.72 -1.95
N GLN A 418 16.79 -8.98 -1.31
CA GLN A 418 16.04 -10.22 -1.54
C GLN A 418 15.68 -10.37 -3.02
N ARG A 419 15.08 -9.33 -3.62
CA ARG A 419 14.69 -9.34 -5.05
C ARG A 419 15.88 -9.57 -5.98
N MET A 420 16.96 -8.84 -5.75
CA MET A 420 18.17 -8.93 -6.57
C MET A 420 18.82 -10.32 -6.45
N TRP A 421 18.97 -10.86 -5.24
CA TRP A 421 19.50 -12.21 -5.05
C TRP A 421 18.59 -13.30 -5.62
N THR A 422 17.27 -13.10 -5.60
CA THR A 422 16.34 -13.99 -6.32
C THR A 422 16.55 -13.92 -7.83
N THR A 423 16.86 -12.76 -8.41
CA THR A 423 17.27 -12.65 -9.82
C THR A 423 18.59 -13.38 -10.10
N VAL A 424 19.59 -13.29 -9.20
CA VAL A 424 20.84 -14.07 -9.30
C VAL A 424 20.54 -15.57 -9.27
N LEU A 425 19.65 -16.02 -8.37
CA LEU A 425 19.21 -17.42 -8.30
C LEU A 425 18.48 -17.86 -9.58
N ALA A 426 17.70 -16.98 -10.21
CA ALA A 426 17.06 -17.26 -11.49
C ALA A 426 18.06 -17.40 -12.66
N LEU A 427 19.26 -16.81 -12.55
CA LEU A 427 20.35 -17.00 -13.51
C LEU A 427 21.16 -18.29 -13.25
N LEU A 428 21.01 -18.92 -12.08
CA LEU A 428 21.76 -20.12 -11.71
C LEU A 428 21.62 -21.28 -12.70
N PRO A 429 20.42 -21.64 -13.24
CA PRO A 429 20.30 -22.68 -14.25
C PRO A 429 21.18 -22.40 -15.48
N VAL A 430 21.30 -21.14 -15.89
CA VAL A 430 22.11 -20.72 -17.04
C VAL A 430 23.60 -20.91 -16.72
N CYS A 431 24.04 -20.45 -15.54
CA CYS A 431 25.41 -20.64 -15.07
C CYS A 431 25.78 -22.13 -14.96
N LEU A 432 24.87 -22.98 -14.48
CA LEU A 432 25.07 -24.43 -14.38
C LEU A 432 25.15 -25.10 -15.75
N ALA A 433 24.35 -24.66 -16.72
CA ALA A 433 24.45 -25.16 -18.10
C ALA A 433 25.79 -24.79 -18.76
N VAL A 434 26.34 -23.62 -18.45
CA VAL A 434 27.70 -23.25 -18.87
C VAL A 434 28.74 -24.17 -18.24
N LEU A 435 28.62 -24.43 -16.93
CA LEU A 435 29.53 -25.34 -16.21
C LEU A 435 29.51 -26.77 -16.77
N SER A 436 28.33 -27.33 -17.04
CA SER A 436 28.20 -28.71 -17.54
C SER A 436 28.75 -28.89 -18.96
N SER A 437 28.81 -27.82 -19.75
CA SER A 437 29.42 -27.84 -21.08
C SER A 437 30.95 -27.84 -21.08
N LEU A 438 31.60 -27.78 -19.90
CA LEU A 438 33.06 -27.73 -19.70
C LEU A 438 33.78 -26.62 -20.51
N ARG A 439 33.05 -25.55 -20.85
CA ARG A 439 33.59 -24.40 -21.57
C ARG A 439 34.34 -23.46 -20.62
N PHE A 440 35.59 -23.81 -20.28
CA PHE A 440 36.45 -23.03 -19.38
C PHE A 440 36.58 -21.55 -19.77
N SER A 441 36.57 -21.26 -21.07
CA SER A 441 36.63 -19.89 -21.58
C SER A 441 35.41 -19.05 -21.16
N THR A 442 34.21 -19.60 -21.22
CA THR A 442 32.98 -18.90 -20.77
C THR A 442 32.95 -18.70 -19.26
N LEU A 443 33.43 -19.68 -18.49
CA LEU A 443 33.55 -19.55 -17.03
C LEU A 443 34.52 -18.42 -16.64
N ARG A 444 35.65 -18.29 -17.36
CA ARG A 444 36.59 -17.19 -17.19
C ARG A 444 35.90 -15.85 -17.44
N ILE A 445 35.14 -15.71 -18.53
CA ILE A 445 34.40 -14.46 -18.83
C ILE A 445 33.44 -14.10 -17.70
N LEU A 446 32.60 -15.05 -17.25
CA LEU A 446 31.64 -14.82 -16.16
C LEU A 446 32.31 -14.44 -14.85
N ALA A 447 33.42 -15.12 -14.51
CA ALA A 447 34.16 -14.83 -13.28
C ALA A 447 34.80 -13.43 -13.33
N VAL A 448 35.46 -13.09 -14.45
CA VAL A 448 36.10 -11.78 -14.64
C VAL A 448 35.08 -10.66 -14.68
N SER A 449 33.98 -10.82 -15.42
CA SER A 449 32.96 -9.77 -15.55
C SER A 449 32.30 -9.47 -14.21
N THR A 450 31.95 -10.51 -13.45
CA THR A 450 31.32 -10.40 -12.13
C THR A 450 32.27 -9.81 -11.09
N ALA A 451 33.50 -10.32 -11.03
CA ALA A 451 34.51 -9.79 -10.11
C ALA A 451 34.83 -8.32 -10.41
N ALA A 452 35.05 -7.97 -11.68
CA ALA A 452 35.32 -6.59 -12.08
C ALA A 452 34.14 -5.65 -11.79
N ALA A 453 32.90 -6.09 -11.98
CA ALA A 453 31.72 -5.31 -11.64
C ALA A 453 31.65 -5.00 -10.13
N VAL A 454 31.82 -6.02 -9.28
CA VAL A 454 31.80 -5.87 -7.82
C VAL A 454 32.96 -4.98 -7.33
N LEU A 455 34.17 -5.20 -7.86
CA LEU A 455 35.35 -4.39 -7.52
C LEU A 455 35.20 -2.94 -7.97
N THR A 456 34.59 -2.71 -9.13
CA THR A 456 34.31 -1.35 -9.63
C THR A 456 33.33 -0.64 -8.72
N GLU A 457 32.21 -1.28 -8.35
CA GLU A 457 31.25 -0.67 -7.42
C GLU A 457 31.89 -0.33 -6.09
N LEU A 458 32.66 -1.27 -5.51
CA LEU A 458 33.37 -1.06 -4.27
C LEU A 458 34.36 0.11 -4.36
N GLY A 459 35.15 0.16 -5.43
CA GLY A 459 36.15 1.19 -5.67
C GLY A 459 35.53 2.58 -5.87
N VAL A 460 34.58 2.69 -6.79
CA VAL A 460 33.91 3.96 -7.12
C VAL A 460 33.18 4.52 -5.91
N ARG A 461 32.43 3.70 -5.17
CA ARG A 461 31.72 4.18 -3.97
C ARG A 461 32.67 4.61 -2.87
N LYS A 462 33.79 3.91 -2.68
CA LYS A 462 34.81 4.31 -1.71
C LYS A 462 35.47 5.63 -2.10
N ILE A 463 35.72 5.86 -3.40
CA ILE A 463 36.26 7.13 -3.92
C ILE A 463 35.25 8.27 -3.72
N LEU A 464 33.97 8.02 -4.01
CA LEU A 464 32.88 8.99 -3.84
C LEU A 464 32.41 9.15 -2.38
N LYS A 465 33.00 8.41 -1.43
CA LYS A 465 32.61 8.37 -0.01
C LYS A 465 31.13 8.04 0.20
N LEU A 466 30.57 7.20 -0.67
CA LEU A 466 29.20 6.69 -0.60
C LEU A 466 29.15 5.35 0.16
N PRO A 467 28.01 4.99 0.78
CA PRO A 467 27.85 3.70 1.43
C PRO A 467 28.00 2.56 0.42
N VAL A 468 28.79 1.53 0.78
CA VAL A 468 29.07 0.38 -0.08
C VAL A 468 27.79 -0.46 -0.23
N SER A 469 27.34 -0.71 -1.47
CA SER A 469 26.09 -1.42 -1.76
C SER A 469 26.24 -2.87 -2.23
N ILE A 470 27.45 -3.44 -2.20
CA ILE A 470 27.72 -4.76 -2.80
C ILE A 470 26.82 -5.89 -2.29
N HIS A 471 26.29 -5.74 -1.08
CA HIS A 471 25.40 -6.71 -0.44
C HIS A 471 24.02 -6.79 -1.11
N ASN A 472 23.60 -5.78 -1.87
CA ASN A 472 22.32 -5.80 -2.57
C ASN A 472 22.33 -6.63 -3.86
N GLY A 473 23.49 -7.18 -4.28
CA GLY A 473 23.57 -8.09 -5.43
C GLY A 473 23.47 -7.45 -6.82
N SER A 474 23.20 -6.15 -6.93
CA SER A 474 22.99 -5.50 -8.24
C SER A 474 24.22 -5.49 -9.16
N ALA A 475 25.44 -5.28 -8.62
CA ALA A 475 26.68 -5.42 -9.40
C ALA A 475 26.92 -6.87 -9.86
N VAL A 476 26.54 -7.86 -9.03
CA VAL A 476 26.66 -9.28 -9.36
C VAL A 476 25.76 -9.61 -10.55
N ILE A 477 24.49 -9.20 -10.51
CA ILE A 477 23.55 -9.37 -11.64
C ILE A 477 24.12 -8.72 -12.90
N THR A 478 24.58 -7.46 -12.81
CA THR A 478 25.14 -6.72 -13.96
C THR A 478 26.32 -7.45 -14.57
N GLY A 479 27.25 -7.94 -13.75
CA GLY A 479 28.42 -8.68 -14.22
C GLY A 479 28.09 -10.04 -14.83
N ILE A 480 27.12 -10.78 -14.27
CA ILE A 480 26.64 -12.04 -14.85
C ILE A 480 25.97 -11.79 -16.20
N LEU A 481 25.03 -10.84 -16.27
CA LEU A 481 24.31 -10.51 -17.51
C LEU A 481 25.27 -10.03 -18.59
N LEU A 482 26.22 -9.14 -18.26
CA LEU A 482 27.26 -8.72 -19.20
C LEU A 482 28.07 -9.94 -19.68
N GLY A 483 28.54 -10.79 -18.76
CA GLY A 483 29.34 -11.96 -19.12
C GLY A 483 28.62 -12.96 -20.03
N LEU A 484 27.30 -13.12 -19.88
CA LEU A 484 26.47 -13.97 -20.77
C LEU A 484 26.32 -13.38 -22.19
N MET A 485 26.44 -12.06 -22.34
CA MET A 485 26.38 -11.37 -23.64
C MET A 485 27.74 -11.30 -24.36
N LEU A 486 28.83 -11.65 -23.70
CA LEU A 486 30.19 -11.55 -24.26
C LEU A 486 30.67 -12.88 -24.88
N PRO A 487 31.51 -12.82 -25.94
CA PRO A 487 32.17 -13.99 -26.50
C PRO A 487 33.12 -14.67 -25.52
N ALA A 488 33.22 -16.00 -25.62
CA ALA A 488 34.05 -16.81 -24.74
C ALA A 488 35.56 -16.57 -24.94
N ASP A 489 35.98 -16.17 -26.14
CA ASP A 489 37.36 -15.90 -26.56
C ASP A 489 37.83 -14.47 -26.23
N LEU A 490 36.93 -13.59 -25.77
CA LEU A 490 37.28 -12.21 -25.45
C LEU A 490 38.35 -12.12 -24.35
N ALA A 491 39.35 -11.26 -24.54
CA ALA A 491 40.45 -11.09 -23.60
C ALA A 491 39.96 -10.57 -22.24
N SER A 492 40.49 -11.12 -21.13
CA SER A 492 40.01 -10.78 -19.78
C SER A 492 40.08 -9.29 -19.44
N TRP A 493 41.07 -8.56 -19.98
CA TRP A 493 41.19 -7.12 -19.75
C TRP A 493 40.04 -6.34 -20.39
N ALA A 494 39.59 -6.75 -21.59
CA ALA A 494 38.48 -6.10 -22.28
C ALA A 494 37.15 -6.37 -21.55
N VAL A 495 36.99 -7.58 -21.01
CA VAL A 495 35.85 -7.94 -20.13
C VAL A 495 35.83 -7.08 -18.88
N ALA A 496 36.96 -6.98 -18.17
CA ALA A 496 37.07 -6.18 -16.95
C ALA A 496 36.78 -4.69 -17.22
N LEU A 497 37.24 -4.20 -18.37
CA LEU A 497 37.00 -2.83 -18.82
C LEU A 497 35.53 -2.59 -19.14
N ALA A 498 34.88 -3.49 -19.89
CA ALA A 498 33.44 -3.40 -20.15
C ALA A 498 32.63 -3.40 -18.84
N SER A 499 32.97 -4.28 -17.89
CA SER A 499 32.36 -4.29 -16.55
C SER A 499 32.57 -2.99 -15.79
N PHE A 500 33.75 -2.36 -15.90
CA PHE A 500 34.00 -1.06 -15.30
C PHE A 500 33.04 0.00 -15.86
N PHE A 501 32.91 0.09 -17.19
CA PHE A 501 31.99 1.04 -17.82
C PHE A 501 30.52 0.75 -17.50
N SER A 502 30.13 -0.52 -17.47
CA SER A 502 28.79 -0.94 -17.04
C SER A 502 28.43 -0.39 -15.66
N ILE A 503 29.34 -0.50 -14.69
CA ILE A 503 29.06 -0.03 -13.33
C ILE A 503 29.25 1.48 -13.20
N PHE A 504 30.35 2.03 -13.70
CA PHE A 504 30.66 3.44 -13.55
C PHE A 504 29.66 4.34 -14.28
N PHE A 505 29.49 4.14 -15.60
CA PHE A 505 28.56 4.94 -16.40
C PHE A 505 27.12 4.44 -16.29
N GLY A 506 26.92 3.13 -16.32
CA GLY A 506 25.59 2.54 -16.32
C GLY A 506 24.88 2.63 -14.97
N LYS A 507 25.62 2.82 -13.86
CA LYS A 507 25.04 2.86 -12.50
C LYS A 507 25.49 4.05 -11.65
N GLU A 508 26.78 4.20 -11.39
CA GLU A 508 27.25 5.11 -10.34
C GLU A 508 27.15 6.60 -10.72
N ILE A 509 27.34 6.96 -12.00
CA ILE A 509 27.15 8.36 -12.47
C ILE A 509 25.71 8.84 -12.25
N SER A 510 24.73 7.94 -12.31
CA SER A 510 23.32 8.28 -12.12
C SER A 510 22.89 8.29 -10.66
N SER A 511 23.83 8.45 -9.71
CA SER A 511 23.59 8.35 -8.26
C SER A 511 23.30 6.94 -7.75
N GLY A 512 23.66 5.91 -8.51
CA GLY A 512 23.62 4.52 -8.06
C GLY A 512 22.35 3.77 -8.46
N LEU A 513 21.86 2.90 -7.57
CA LEU A 513 20.79 1.96 -7.90
C LEU A 513 19.49 2.69 -8.30
N GLY A 514 18.92 2.36 -9.46
CA GLY A 514 17.51 2.68 -9.77
C GLY A 514 17.25 4.04 -10.39
N GLN A 515 18.31 4.79 -10.68
CA GLN A 515 18.24 6.04 -11.42
C GLN A 515 18.92 5.92 -12.80
N ASN A 516 19.20 4.68 -13.23
CA ASN A 516 19.97 4.40 -14.43
C ASN A 516 19.13 4.72 -15.66
N PRO A 517 19.57 5.61 -16.56
CA PRO A 517 18.84 5.90 -17.80
C PRO A 517 18.85 4.72 -18.77
N PHE A 518 19.80 3.78 -18.61
CA PHE A 518 20.02 2.64 -19.48
C PHE A 518 20.36 1.40 -18.66
N ASN A 519 20.13 0.21 -19.23
CA ASN A 519 20.55 -1.04 -18.59
C ASN A 519 22.09 -1.04 -18.45
N PRO A 520 22.64 -1.19 -17.23
CA PRO A 520 24.09 -1.09 -17.00
C PRO A 520 24.91 -2.11 -17.81
N ALA A 521 24.40 -3.33 -17.97
CA ALA A 521 25.10 -4.37 -18.72
C ALA A 521 25.18 -4.00 -20.22
N LEU A 522 24.09 -3.47 -20.79
CA LEU A 522 24.08 -2.98 -22.17
C LEU A 522 25.00 -1.77 -22.38
N ALA A 523 25.10 -0.87 -21.40
CA ALA A 523 25.98 0.30 -21.48
C ALA A 523 27.46 -0.10 -21.64
N GLY A 524 27.92 -1.12 -20.91
CA GLY A 524 29.28 -1.64 -21.08
C GLY A 524 29.50 -2.34 -22.42
N LEU A 525 28.46 -2.96 -22.97
CA LEU A 525 28.51 -3.62 -24.28
C LEU A 525 28.71 -2.61 -25.43
N VAL A 526 28.09 -1.43 -25.35
CA VAL A 526 28.27 -0.34 -26.33
C VAL A 526 29.73 0.09 -26.43
N ILE A 527 30.46 0.15 -25.31
CA ILE A 527 31.87 0.53 -25.30
C ILE A 527 32.73 -0.46 -26.10
N LEU A 528 32.36 -1.75 -26.07
CA LEU A 528 33.03 -2.76 -26.90
C LEU A 528 32.66 -2.58 -28.38
N TYR A 529 31.38 -2.32 -28.71
CA TYR A 529 30.94 -2.12 -30.09
C TYR A 529 31.55 -0.89 -30.78
N LEU A 530 31.86 0.17 -30.03
CA LEU A 530 32.47 1.37 -30.59
C LEU A 530 33.95 1.19 -30.97
N GLY A 531 34.56 0.02 -30.70
CA GLY A 531 35.95 -0.28 -31.08
C GLY A 531 37.00 0.59 -30.38
N ILE A 532 36.59 1.49 -29.46
CA ILE A 532 37.46 2.45 -28.78
C ILE A 532 38.52 1.72 -27.94
N LEU A 533 38.24 0.49 -27.51
CA LEU A 533 39.06 -0.23 -26.53
C LEU A 533 39.18 -1.73 -26.78
N GLY A 534 38.81 -2.26 -27.95
CA GLY A 534 38.98 -3.67 -28.29
C GLY A 534 39.39 -3.76 -29.75
N GLY A 535 40.55 -4.36 -30.06
CA GLY A 535 41.04 -4.51 -31.44
C GLY A 535 40.09 -5.33 -32.33
N GLU A 536 40.58 -5.84 -33.47
CA GLU A 536 39.78 -6.57 -34.47
C GLU A 536 38.89 -7.70 -33.90
N SER A 537 39.23 -8.27 -32.73
CA SER A 537 38.43 -9.27 -32.00
C SER A 537 37.12 -8.76 -31.38
N ALA A 538 36.93 -7.44 -31.25
CA ALA A 538 35.71 -6.81 -30.72
C ALA A 538 34.76 -6.29 -31.82
N SER A 539 34.96 -6.70 -33.09
CA SER A 539 34.08 -6.29 -34.18
C SER A 539 32.62 -6.66 -33.90
N PRO A 540 31.62 -5.83 -34.27
CA PRO A 540 30.21 -6.12 -33.99
C PRO A 540 29.70 -7.47 -34.53
N GLY A 541 30.38 -8.04 -35.53
CA GLY A 541 30.07 -9.36 -36.10
C GLY A 541 30.66 -10.56 -35.34
N SER A 542 31.68 -10.36 -34.49
CA SER A 542 32.31 -11.43 -33.67
C SER A 542 31.70 -11.55 -32.27
N LEU A 543 30.90 -10.56 -31.82
CA LEU A 543 30.17 -10.61 -30.55
C LEU A 543 28.93 -11.50 -30.62
N VAL A 544 29.16 -12.80 -30.74
CA VAL A 544 28.14 -13.83 -30.55
C VAL A 544 27.82 -13.90 -29.07
N TRP A 545 26.59 -13.53 -28.69
CA TRP A 545 26.05 -13.77 -27.36
C TRP A 545 26.24 -15.25 -27.07
N SER A 546 26.87 -15.60 -25.94
CA SER A 546 27.32 -16.97 -25.68
C SER A 546 26.21 -17.99 -25.97
N ASP A 547 26.55 -19.20 -26.44
CA ASP A 547 25.59 -20.30 -26.70
C ASP A 547 24.87 -20.72 -25.40
N THR A 548 24.00 -19.86 -24.90
CA THR A 548 23.24 -20.04 -23.67
C THR A 548 22.17 -21.08 -23.93
N SER A 549 22.06 -22.06 -23.03
CA SER A 549 21.01 -23.06 -23.10
C SER A 549 19.62 -22.41 -23.06
N PRO A 550 18.80 -22.54 -24.13
CA PRO A 550 17.45 -21.97 -24.17
C PRO A 550 16.56 -22.52 -23.04
N MET A 551 16.72 -23.82 -22.72
CA MET A 551 16.00 -24.46 -21.63
C MET A 551 16.36 -23.87 -20.26
N ALA A 552 17.64 -23.55 -20.05
CA ALA A 552 18.09 -22.93 -18.81
C ALA A 552 17.55 -21.49 -18.66
N LEU A 553 17.50 -20.74 -19.76
CA LEU A 553 16.91 -19.40 -19.78
C LEU A 553 15.41 -19.41 -19.52
N LEU A 554 14.67 -20.36 -20.12
CA LEU A 554 13.25 -20.57 -19.84
C LEU A 554 13.00 -20.93 -18.38
N ALA A 555 13.81 -21.83 -17.80
CA ALA A 555 13.72 -22.17 -16.39
C ALA A 555 13.94 -20.94 -15.50
N GLY A 556 14.95 -20.13 -15.80
CA GLY A 556 15.19 -18.86 -15.12
C GLY A 556 14.03 -17.86 -15.25
N GLY A 557 13.48 -17.72 -16.46
CA GLY A 557 12.30 -16.87 -16.71
C GLY A 557 11.07 -17.32 -15.92
N VAL A 558 10.82 -18.64 -15.83
CA VAL A 558 9.75 -19.20 -14.99
C VAL A 558 9.97 -18.89 -13.51
N ILE A 559 11.21 -18.99 -13.01
CA ILE A 559 11.55 -18.61 -11.63
C ILE A 559 11.23 -17.12 -11.38
N LEU A 560 11.59 -16.21 -12.29
CA LEU A 560 11.31 -14.78 -12.15
C LEU A 560 9.80 -14.47 -12.13
N ILE A 561 9.03 -15.12 -13.00
CA ILE A 561 7.56 -14.97 -13.07
C ILE A 561 6.92 -15.53 -11.80
N TRP A 562 7.32 -16.73 -11.38
CA TRP A 562 6.78 -17.39 -10.18
C TRP A 562 7.09 -16.60 -8.90
N ALA A 563 8.31 -16.03 -8.81
CA ALA A 563 8.71 -15.13 -7.74
C ALA A 563 8.05 -13.73 -7.82
N LYS A 564 7.23 -13.46 -8.84
CA LYS A 564 6.55 -12.17 -9.09
C LYS A 564 7.53 -10.98 -9.18
N LEU A 565 8.73 -11.23 -9.71
CA LEU A 565 9.72 -10.18 -9.97
C LEU A 565 9.46 -9.50 -11.31
N ILE A 566 8.99 -10.26 -12.30
CA ILE A 566 8.66 -9.75 -13.64
C ILE A 566 7.22 -10.16 -14.00
N PRO A 567 6.46 -9.30 -14.69
CA PRO A 567 5.20 -9.68 -15.30
C PRO A 567 5.46 -10.55 -16.54
N TRP A 568 4.68 -11.61 -16.72
CA TRP A 568 4.81 -12.54 -17.85
C TRP A 568 4.45 -11.88 -19.19
N GLU A 569 3.64 -10.81 -19.17
CA GLU A 569 3.22 -10.09 -20.36
C GLU A 569 4.38 -9.44 -21.11
N ILE A 570 5.44 -9.01 -20.41
CA ILE A 570 6.58 -8.34 -21.05
C ILE A 570 7.35 -9.29 -21.98
N PRO A 571 7.90 -10.44 -21.52
CA PRO A 571 8.62 -11.36 -22.40
C PRO A 571 7.71 -11.89 -23.52
N PHE A 572 6.43 -12.14 -23.22
CA PHE A 572 5.47 -12.61 -24.20
C PHE A 572 5.21 -11.58 -25.31
N LEU A 573 4.97 -10.31 -24.98
CA LEU A 573 4.74 -9.25 -25.97
C LEU A 573 6.00 -8.95 -26.78
N TYR A 574 7.16 -8.96 -26.13
CA TYR A 574 8.45 -8.75 -26.79
C TYR A 574 8.73 -9.82 -27.85
N LEU A 575 8.72 -11.11 -27.46
CA LEU A 575 8.96 -12.23 -28.36
C LEU A 575 7.85 -12.37 -29.41
N GLY A 576 6.59 -12.15 -29.01
CA GLY A 576 5.44 -12.21 -29.90
C GLY A 576 5.49 -11.14 -31.00
N THR A 577 5.88 -9.90 -30.65
CA THR A 577 6.01 -8.82 -31.65
C THR A 577 7.08 -9.16 -32.69
N LEU A 578 8.25 -9.65 -32.24
CA LEU A 578 9.32 -10.08 -33.14
C LEU A 578 8.87 -11.21 -34.08
N PHE A 579 8.25 -12.26 -33.52
CA PHE A 579 7.79 -13.41 -34.29
C PHE A 579 6.76 -13.01 -35.35
N LEU A 580 5.81 -12.14 -34.98
CA LEU A 580 4.78 -11.65 -35.90
C LEU A 580 5.39 -10.85 -37.05
N LEU A 581 6.32 -9.93 -36.76
CA LEU A 581 6.98 -9.12 -37.80
C LEU A 581 7.85 -9.97 -38.73
N GLN A 582 8.57 -10.95 -38.18
CA GLN A 582 9.36 -11.90 -38.97
C GLN A 582 8.47 -12.71 -39.92
N GLY A 583 7.38 -13.29 -39.39
CA GLY A 583 6.43 -14.08 -40.17
C GLY A 583 5.73 -13.28 -41.28
N LEU A 584 5.48 -12.00 -41.06
CA LEU A 584 4.91 -11.10 -42.08
C LEU A 584 5.85 -10.89 -43.27
N VAL A 585 7.17 -10.83 -43.02
CA VAL A 585 8.17 -10.65 -44.09
C VAL A 585 8.44 -11.94 -44.83
N GLU A 586 8.62 -13.05 -44.10
CA GLU A 586 8.94 -14.34 -44.72
C GLU A 586 7.73 -14.96 -45.45
N ARG A 587 6.51 -14.50 -45.17
CA ARG A 587 5.23 -15.02 -45.72
C ARG A 587 5.02 -16.53 -45.52
N THR A 588 5.86 -17.14 -44.68
CA THR A 588 5.81 -18.55 -44.28
C THR A 588 6.05 -18.61 -42.78
N ALA A 589 5.09 -19.16 -42.03
CA ALA A 589 5.31 -19.51 -40.63
C ALA A 589 5.31 -21.05 -40.53
N SER A 590 6.49 -21.65 -40.62
CA SER A 590 6.63 -23.09 -40.38
C SER A 590 6.80 -23.36 -38.89
N LEU A 591 6.40 -24.56 -38.44
CA LEU A 591 6.60 -24.97 -37.04
C LEU A 591 8.09 -25.01 -36.66
N ALA A 592 8.96 -25.37 -37.61
CA ALA A 592 10.41 -25.38 -37.43
C ALA A 592 10.97 -23.97 -37.22
N MET A 593 10.54 -22.99 -38.04
CA MET A 593 10.92 -21.58 -37.86
C MET A 593 10.49 -21.04 -36.50
N ALA A 594 9.27 -21.37 -36.06
CA ALA A 594 8.80 -20.99 -34.74
C ALA A 594 9.64 -21.62 -33.62
N GLN A 595 10.01 -22.91 -33.76
CA GLN A 595 10.88 -23.60 -32.80
C GLN A 595 12.27 -22.95 -32.70
N ASP A 596 12.93 -22.71 -33.83
CA ASP A 596 14.26 -22.07 -33.86
C ASP A 596 14.22 -20.65 -33.30
N PHE A 597 13.14 -19.92 -33.57
CA PHE A 597 12.93 -18.56 -33.09
C PHE A 597 12.72 -18.49 -31.57
N PHE A 598 11.73 -19.24 -31.04
CA PHE A 598 11.39 -19.20 -29.61
C PHE A 598 12.42 -19.91 -28.73
N LEU A 599 13.31 -20.71 -29.32
CA LEU A 599 14.45 -21.32 -28.63
C LEU A 599 15.77 -20.57 -28.89
N SER A 600 15.71 -19.35 -29.42
CA SER A 600 16.90 -18.52 -29.57
C SER A 600 17.39 -17.99 -28.21
N GLY A 601 18.58 -18.45 -27.78
CA GLY A 601 19.21 -18.05 -26.52
C GLY A 601 19.30 -16.53 -26.32
N PRO A 602 19.80 -15.74 -27.30
CA PRO A 602 19.88 -14.28 -27.17
C PRO A 602 18.53 -13.59 -27.01
N LEU A 603 17.51 -14.06 -27.73
CA LEU A 603 16.15 -13.50 -27.63
C LEU A 603 15.51 -13.81 -26.28
N LEU A 604 15.72 -15.03 -25.77
CA LEU A 604 15.24 -15.45 -24.45
C LEU A 604 15.96 -14.70 -23.31
N LEU A 605 17.28 -14.54 -23.40
CA LEU A 605 18.05 -13.75 -22.44
C LEU A 605 17.56 -12.30 -22.41
N ALA A 606 17.38 -11.69 -23.59
CA ALA A 606 16.84 -10.35 -23.69
C ALA A 606 15.42 -10.25 -23.11
N GLY A 607 14.51 -11.14 -23.53
CA GLY A 607 13.11 -11.13 -23.12
C GLY A 607 12.90 -11.28 -21.61
N PHE A 608 13.62 -12.19 -20.96
CA PHE A 608 13.41 -12.51 -19.54
C PHE A 608 14.28 -11.73 -18.56
N PHE A 609 15.43 -11.19 -18.98
CA PHE A 609 16.40 -10.57 -18.07
C PHE A 609 16.82 -9.13 -18.42
N LEU A 610 16.59 -8.66 -19.66
CA LEU A 610 16.97 -7.30 -20.08
C LEU A 610 15.77 -6.41 -20.33
N VAL A 611 14.80 -6.85 -21.13
CA VAL A 611 13.55 -6.11 -21.41
C VAL A 611 12.73 -5.94 -20.12
N THR A 612 12.81 -6.90 -19.22
CA THR A 612 12.09 -6.97 -17.94
C THR A 612 12.84 -6.32 -16.79
N ASP A 613 14.01 -5.72 -17.04
CA ASP A 613 14.79 -5.03 -16.02
C ASP A 613 13.96 -3.87 -15.43
N PRO A 614 13.50 -3.97 -14.16
CA PRO A 614 12.60 -3.00 -13.59
C PRO A 614 13.24 -1.61 -13.48
N MET A 615 14.56 -1.51 -13.54
CA MET A 615 15.31 -0.27 -13.37
C MET A 615 15.20 0.67 -14.56
N THR A 616 14.90 0.13 -15.75
CA THR A 616 15.02 0.85 -17.02
C THR A 616 13.77 0.74 -17.89
N THR A 617 12.76 0.07 -17.36
CA THR A 617 11.43 -0.15 -17.96
C THR A 617 10.39 0.71 -17.23
N PRO A 618 9.31 1.17 -17.90
CA PRO A 618 8.27 1.99 -17.28
C PRO A 618 7.64 1.35 -16.04
N VAL A 619 7.20 2.16 -15.08
CA VAL A 619 6.61 1.69 -13.81
C VAL A 619 5.13 1.27 -13.94
N SER A 620 4.45 1.72 -15.01
CA SER A 620 3.05 1.40 -15.27
C SER A 620 2.90 0.15 -16.15
N LYS A 621 1.89 -0.70 -15.88
CA LYS A 621 1.64 -1.90 -16.69
C LYS A 621 1.42 -1.58 -18.18
N MET A 622 0.74 -0.48 -18.48
CA MET A 622 0.51 -0.07 -19.87
C MET A 622 1.80 0.42 -20.53
N GLY A 623 2.62 1.21 -19.81
CA GLY A 623 3.95 1.61 -20.27
C GLY A 623 4.85 0.41 -20.53
N MET A 624 4.87 -0.59 -19.64
CA MET A 624 5.62 -1.84 -19.82
C MET A 624 5.24 -2.60 -21.10
N ARG A 625 3.93 -2.66 -21.43
CA ARG A 625 3.45 -3.33 -22.65
C ARG A 625 3.95 -2.63 -23.90
N TRP A 626 3.83 -1.30 -23.95
CA TRP A 626 4.34 -0.51 -25.08
C TRP A 626 5.86 -0.55 -25.17
N PHE A 627 6.56 -0.59 -24.04
CA PHE A 627 7.99 -0.79 -23.98
C PHE A 627 8.40 -2.14 -24.61
N ALA A 628 7.70 -3.22 -24.25
CA ALA A 628 7.97 -4.57 -24.78
C ALA A 628 7.70 -4.66 -26.28
N VAL A 629 6.56 -4.14 -26.75
CA VAL A 629 6.20 -4.10 -28.18
C VAL A 629 7.20 -3.25 -28.96
N GLY A 630 7.54 -2.05 -28.47
CA GLY A 630 8.52 -1.17 -29.12
C GLY A 630 9.92 -1.80 -29.17
N SER A 631 10.33 -2.47 -28.09
CA SER A 631 11.61 -3.21 -28.05
C SER A 631 11.62 -4.33 -29.08
N GLY A 632 10.53 -5.11 -29.18
CA GLY A 632 10.43 -6.20 -30.17
C GLY A 632 10.44 -5.67 -31.60
N ALA A 633 9.71 -4.59 -31.88
CA ALA A 633 9.68 -3.97 -33.20
C ALA A 633 11.05 -3.40 -33.62
N LEU A 634 11.72 -2.66 -32.74
CA LEU A 634 13.04 -2.10 -33.03
C LEU A 634 14.10 -3.19 -33.20
N THR A 635 14.07 -4.24 -32.37
CA THR A 635 14.98 -5.40 -32.54
C THR A 635 14.78 -6.03 -33.91
N PHE A 636 13.54 -6.19 -34.39
CA PHE A 636 13.26 -6.68 -35.74
C PHE A 636 13.86 -5.78 -36.81
N PHE A 637 13.59 -4.46 -36.76
CA PHE A 637 14.05 -3.54 -37.79
C PHE A 637 15.57 -3.41 -37.84
N PHE A 638 16.24 -3.30 -36.69
CA PHE A 638 17.70 -3.28 -36.64
C PHE A 638 18.30 -4.63 -37.05
N GLY A 639 17.65 -5.74 -36.69
CA GLY A 639 18.09 -7.10 -37.04
C GLY A 639 18.12 -7.41 -38.54
N ARG A 640 17.56 -6.53 -39.39
CA ARG A 640 17.67 -6.63 -40.84
C ARG A 640 19.03 -6.17 -41.39
N GLU A 641 19.68 -5.24 -40.69
CA GLU A 641 20.91 -4.59 -41.13
C GLU A 641 22.13 -5.01 -40.31
N VAL A 642 21.92 -5.37 -39.04
CA VAL A 642 22.98 -5.78 -38.12
C VAL A 642 22.68 -7.12 -37.45
N PRO A 643 23.69 -7.85 -36.97
CA PRO A 643 23.48 -9.10 -36.23
C PRO A 643 22.57 -8.90 -35.00
N VAL A 644 21.97 -10.00 -34.55
CA VAL A 644 20.96 -10.01 -33.48
C VAL A 644 21.46 -9.32 -32.20
N GLY A 645 22.70 -9.52 -31.78
CA GLY A 645 23.25 -8.93 -30.55
C GLY A 645 23.28 -7.39 -30.54
N PRO A 646 23.94 -6.75 -31.54
CA PRO A 646 23.87 -5.30 -31.72
C PRO A 646 22.46 -4.77 -31.93
N ALA A 647 21.60 -5.48 -32.69
CA ALA A 647 20.21 -5.09 -32.91
C ALA A 647 19.42 -4.99 -31.59
N LEU A 648 19.53 -6.02 -30.74
CA LEU A 648 18.93 -6.07 -29.40
C LEU A 648 19.39 -4.89 -28.54
N THR A 649 20.70 -4.63 -28.55
CA THR A 649 21.31 -3.57 -27.74
C THR A 649 20.80 -2.19 -28.15
N LEU A 650 20.79 -1.90 -29.45
CA LEU A 650 20.29 -0.64 -30.00
C LEU A 650 18.79 -0.45 -29.73
N ALA A 651 18.00 -1.51 -29.89
CA ALA A 651 16.57 -1.49 -29.60
C ALA A 651 16.29 -1.17 -28.13
N LEU A 652 16.92 -1.90 -27.22
CA LEU A 652 16.71 -1.74 -25.78
C LEU A 652 17.17 -0.37 -25.27
N LEU A 653 18.35 0.10 -25.68
CA LEU A 653 18.82 1.43 -25.28
C LEU A 653 17.92 2.56 -25.81
N SER A 654 17.41 2.42 -27.04
CA SER A 654 16.44 3.37 -27.60
C SER A 654 15.15 3.40 -26.79
N MET A 655 14.66 2.24 -26.38
CA MET A 655 13.45 2.15 -25.56
C MET A 655 13.69 2.61 -24.12
N ASN A 656 14.85 2.33 -23.53
CA ASN A 656 15.23 2.86 -22.21
C ASN A 656 15.23 4.39 -22.20
N ALA A 657 15.77 5.03 -23.26
CA ALA A 657 15.70 6.50 -23.41
C ALA A 657 14.26 7.03 -23.49
N LEU A 658 13.33 6.22 -24.02
CA LEU A 658 11.92 6.58 -24.16
C LEU A 658 11.11 6.34 -22.87
N THR A 659 11.62 5.55 -21.93
CA THR A 659 10.94 5.17 -20.68
C THR A 659 10.33 6.37 -19.92
N PRO A 660 11.03 7.49 -19.68
CA PRO A 660 10.44 8.63 -18.98
C PRO A 660 9.20 9.20 -19.68
N ARG A 661 9.15 9.15 -21.02
CA ARG A 661 7.97 9.60 -21.79
C ARG A 661 6.85 8.58 -21.73
N LEU A 662 7.15 7.28 -21.80
CA LEU A 662 6.16 6.22 -21.62
C LEU A 662 5.52 6.29 -20.23
N ASP A 663 6.30 6.57 -19.19
CA ASP A 663 5.79 6.76 -17.84
C ASP A 663 4.80 7.94 -17.75
N VAL A 664 5.12 9.06 -18.39
CA VAL A 664 4.23 10.24 -18.42
C VAL A 664 2.96 9.98 -19.24
N TRP A 665 3.08 9.33 -20.40
CA TRP A 665 1.96 9.07 -21.31
C TRP A 665 1.00 8.01 -20.76
N PHE A 666 1.54 6.96 -20.14
CA PHE A 666 0.79 5.81 -19.67
C PHE A 666 0.64 5.76 -18.14
N ARG A 667 0.93 6.87 -17.44
CA ARG A 667 0.64 6.99 -16.00
C ARG A 667 -0.85 6.72 -15.74
N PRO A 668 -1.19 6.03 -14.65
CA PRO A 668 -2.59 5.89 -14.27
C PRO A 668 -3.16 7.27 -13.97
N ARG A 669 -4.44 7.45 -14.33
CA ARG A 669 -5.19 8.69 -14.09
C ARG A 669 -6.39 8.37 -13.21
N PRO A 670 -6.60 9.10 -12.09
CA PRO A 670 -7.73 8.90 -11.19
C PRO A 670 -9.06 8.97 -11.94
N ALA A 671 -10.02 8.12 -11.58
CA ALA A 671 -11.33 8.07 -12.23
C ALA A 671 -12.08 9.42 -12.20
N LEU A 672 -11.88 10.23 -11.15
CA LEU A 672 -12.37 11.61 -11.01
C LEU A 672 -11.98 12.53 -12.17
N THR A 673 -10.82 12.29 -12.79
CA THR A 673 -10.34 13.08 -13.95
C THR A 673 -10.95 12.61 -15.27
N ARG A 674 -11.40 11.36 -15.37
CA ARG A 674 -11.99 10.78 -16.58
C ARG A 674 -13.43 11.24 -16.84
N GLN A 675 -14.17 11.65 -15.80
CA GLN A 675 -15.52 12.22 -15.99
C GLN A 675 -15.51 13.58 -16.69
N LYS A 676 -14.44 14.39 -16.54
CA LYS A 676 -14.34 15.68 -17.24
C LYS A 676 -14.09 15.54 -18.75
N SER A 677 -13.50 14.43 -19.21
CA SER A 677 -13.19 14.26 -20.64
C SER A 677 -14.38 13.77 -21.49
N ASN A 678 -15.47 13.32 -20.88
CA ASN A 678 -16.67 12.85 -21.59
C ASN A 678 -17.74 13.95 -21.77
N HIS A 679 -17.43 15.19 -21.41
CA HIS A 679 -18.30 16.36 -21.57
C HIS A 679 -17.69 17.45 -22.45
N HIS A 680 -16.71 17.11 -23.29
CA HIS A 680 -16.16 17.98 -24.32
C HIS A 680 -16.25 17.34 -25.70
#